data_AF-A0A9P4TX64-F1
#
_entry.id   AF-A0A9P4TX64-F1
#
_cell.length_a   1.000
_cell.length_b   1.000
_cell.length_c   1.000
_cell.angle_alpha   90.00
_cell.angle_beta   90.00
_cell.angle_gamma   90.00
#
_symmetry.space_group_name_H-M   'P 1'
#
loop_
_entity.id
_entity.type
_entity.pdbx_description
1 polymer ?
#
loop_
_entity_poly.entity_id
_entity_poly.type
_entity_poly.pdbx_seq_one_letter_code
_entity_poly.pdbx_strand_id
1 'polypeptide(L)'
;MAGHLKSLIGTIKRKPTKQSDGRPQEMAAAAVGATFNEKTSVLHDLTHLGVKNTHTVAHALTSLASGAPMDDKEKLLENGVSMLQGFPTNSGLSEAISDGFISMLWNDLPHPAPTIAGPTSRYRRHDGGGNNPWHPEMGKAGSPYCRNVPPMKPKGPNLPDVESVYDALLKREGPFRKHPSGLNRLFFSFATVVIHECFQTSRTNHFINETSSYVDLSTLYGNTEKEQVNVRTYTNGRIYPDSIASDRIMMMPPGVVAVLLMFSRNHNVIAENLLSINEDGRYSKDLSKLDEKKRREQDEDIFQLTRNINVGFFASVVLKDYVAAILNTPRANSEWSLNLGKEIKQAGKRVERGSGNVVSVEFAVLYHWHAALSAADDQWMEGLIRERFPDIRSMDEMDVDKFQEVMKWYGHKLRATTPKDWTFGGLKRQADGRFDDTELADIIKSCIEEPAHEFGAHGTPQSLRVVDLMGQLQARDTFNVCTLNEFRRYLNLKAYASFDDWNPDKETARRAELLYGHIENLELYPGLMAETTKPAMPGSGVCPGQTTGRGILDDAVALVRGDRFLSFDFNSNTLTQFGAALLGDAVAPGAYGGVFPKLLFKALPGAFTGTSPYALLPFYTPDAARGILKANGALDKYVLERPPSGMDIISIQTHDGCKAAFEDRTNFVVMYQAAIRNCTAGHDFLIGWDDAKRHDERSNILHKAFFEDGFEKNVSEFFSLNVKKLIEKNSLHFSKGRKSIDIVRDVTNITPILWLADRFAIPLKTAEQPHGLVSIYEAFMAYLVMFMYQSFNIMPHNEWKLREAAMRAAAALRPIFEGHLKTQQGFKEKFVDKVAKGTAFEVKPQADRLYHALNASKLPIGDLVGDCIGMGAPVAGNLTQQASLLIDLFLSPGYEQYKARIVELAHLNTPEAERELQGFVYEGMRHAGVVPGLPRVAARDVTVNDGVRGPVHIKAGRTVLIATSKANMDPAAFPNPEILNPHRSFKDYTLLGHGLHFCFGARLVGCSLAATLREVFKLKNVRRAKGKLGRFTITEHDLAGIKMRHYLDSSSKESPIPTSMTLEYDA
;
A
#
# COMPACT_ATOMS: atom_id res chain seq x y z
N MET A 1 -42.08 -69.06 25.85
CA MET A 1 -41.10 -70.04 26.40
C MET A 1 -39.83 -70.22 25.55
N ALA A 2 -39.53 -69.38 24.55
CA ALA A 2 -38.26 -69.44 23.78
C ALA A 2 -37.14 -68.53 24.33
N GLY A 3 -37.46 -67.56 25.20
CA GLY A 3 -36.47 -66.63 25.79
C GLY A 3 -35.62 -67.24 26.91
N HIS A 4 -36.17 -68.16 27.71
CA HIS A 4 -35.45 -68.81 28.81
C HIS A 4 -34.45 -69.88 28.37
N LEU A 5 -34.64 -70.51 27.19
CA LEU A 5 -33.67 -71.46 26.64
C LEU A 5 -32.44 -70.76 26.05
N LYS A 6 -32.60 -69.54 25.50
CA LYS A 6 -31.50 -68.74 24.94
C LYS A 6 -30.55 -68.20 26.02
N SER A 7 -31.07 -67.79 27.18
CA SER A 7 -30.23 -67.33 28.29
C SER A 7 -29.45 -68.48 28.95
N LEU A 8 -30.03 -69.68 29.04
CA LEU A 8 -29.36 -70.86 29.58
C LEU A 8 -28.19 -71.31 28.69
N ILE A 9 -28.38 -71.31 27.36
CA ILE A 9 -27.32 -71.67 26.39
C ILE A 9 -26.20 -70.63 26.35
N GLY A 10 -26.52 -69.33 26.49
CA GLY A 10 -25.52 -68.26 26.60
C GLY A 10 -24.66 -68.37 27.86
N THR A 11 -25.24 -68.84 28.96
CA THR A 11 -24.53 -69.00 30.24
C THR A 11 -23.60 -70.23 30.23
N ILE A 12 -23.98 -71.31 29.54
CA ILE A 12 -23.16 -72.53 29.38
C ILE A 12 -21.98 -72.32 28.41
N LYS A 13 -22.06 -71.37 27.48
CA LYS A 13 -20.97 -71.04 26.53
C LYS A 13 -19.99 -69.96 27.02
N ARG A 14 -20.18 -69.37 28.22
CA ARG A 14 -19.24 -68.39 28.79
C ARG A 14 -17.96 -69.10 29.26
N LYS A 15 -16.79 -68.61 28.82
CA LYS A 15 -15.48 -69.10 29.32
C LYS A 15 -15.38 -68.85 30.84
N PRO A 16 -14.70 -69.72 31.62
CA PRO A 16 -14.53 -69.52 33.06
C PRO A 16 -13.83 -68.18 33.34
N THR A 17 -14.28 -67.51 34.41
CA THR A 17 -13.72 -66.23 34.87
C THR A 17 -12.26 -66.43 35.29
N LYS A 18 -11.39 -65.46 34.94
CA LYS A 18 -9.98 -65.44 35.33
C LYS A 18 -9.74 -64.76 36.68
N GLN A 19 -10.79 -64.28 37.35
CA GLN A 19 -10.68 -63.68 38.68
C GLN A 19 -10.65 -64.79 39.74
N SER A 20 -9.76 -64.63 40.74
CA SER A 20 -9.48 -65.65 41.76
C SER A 20 -10.65 -65.93 42.70
N ASP A 21 -11.67 -65.06 42.76
CA ASP A 21 -12.85 -65.15 43.63
C ASP A 21 -14.07 -65.77 42.94
N GLY A 22 -13.96 -66.15 41.66
CA GLY A 22 -15.01 -66.82 40.90
C GLY A 22 -16.23 -65.97 40.56
N ARG A 23 -16.22 -64.65 40.80
CA ARG A 23 -17.35 -63.77 40.46
C ARG A 23 -17.37 -63.46 38.95
N PRO A 24 -18.57 -63.30 38.33
CA PRO A 24 -18.67 -62.75 36.98
C PRO A 24 -18.18 -61.29 36.97
N GLN A 25 -17.44 -60.89 35.94
CA GLN A 25 -16.87 -59.54 35.78
C GLN A 25 -17.91 -58.42 35.92
N GLU A 26 -19.17 -58.71 35.55
CA GLU A 26 -20.33 -57.83 35.68
C GLU A 26 -20.67 -57.47 37.16
N MET A 27 -20.48 -58.39 38.11
CA MET A 27 -20.76 -58.14 39.54
C MET A 27 -19.62 -57.40 40.25
N ALA A 28 -18.38 -57.56 39.78
CA ALA A 28 -17.23 -56.78 40.28
C ALA A 28 -17.30 -55.32 39.81
N ALA A 29 -17.80 -55.06 38.60
CA ALA A 29 -17.94 -53.71 38.04
C ALA A 29 -19.04 -52.88 38.72
N ALA A 30 -20.14 -53.52 39.16
CA ALA A 30 -21.23 -52.86 39.89
C ALA A 30 -20.81 -52.27 41.24
N ALA A 31 -19.79 -52.86 41.91
CA ALA A 31 -19.27 -52.37 43.19
C ALA A 31 -18.43 -51.09 43.08
N VAL A 32 -18.02 -50.69 41.86
CA VAL A 32 -17.18 -49.51 41.58
C VAL A 32 -17.93 -48.47 40.73
N GLY A 33 -19.23 -48.64 40.51
CA GLY A 33 -20.05 -47.73 39.71
C GLY A 33 -19.80 -47.76 38.19
N ALA A 34 -19.08 -48.76 37.67
CA ALA A 34 -18.80 -48.87 36.24
C ALA A 34 -19.84 -49.75 35.53
N THR A 35 -20.68 -49.15 34.69
CA THR A 35 -21.54 -49.87 33.74
C THR A 35 -20.77 -50.18 32.46
N PHE A 36 -20.47 -51.46 32.21
CA PHE A 36 -19.99 -51.90 30.89
C PHE A 36 -21.20 -52.10 29.97
N ASN A 37 -21.57 -51.08 29.20
CA ASN A 37 -22.46 -51.26 28.06
C ASN A 37 -21.65 -51.87 26.91
N GLU A 38 -21.96 -53.11 26.50
CA GLU A 38 -21.41 -53.68 25.26
C GLU A 38 -21.78 -52.76 24.09
N LYS A 39 -20.76 -52.18 23.43
CA LYS A 39 -20.97 -51.30 22.28
C LYS A 39 -21.53 -52.10 21.11
N THR A 40 -22.56 -51.60 20.43
CA THR A 40 -22.98 -52.20 19.16
C THR A 40 -21.88 -52.01 18.11
N SER A 41 -21.75 -52.96 17.18
CA SER A 41 -20.74 -52.86 16.13
C SER A 41 -21.16 -51.84 15.07
N VAL A 42 -20.17 -51.20 14.42
CA VAL A 42 -20.42 -50.23 13.33
C VAL A 42 -21.31 -50.83 12.24
N LEU A 43 -21.15 -52.12 11.93
CA LEU A 43 -21.96 -52.82 10.94
C LEU A 43 -23.43 -52.97 11.39
N HIS A 44 -23.66 -53.30 12.67
CA HIS A 44 -25.00 -53.38 13.25
C HIS A 44 -25.73 -52.02 13.16
N ASP A 45 -25.04 -50.94 13.51
CA ASP A 45 -25.62 -49.59 13.51
C ASP A 45 -25.93 -49.07 12.09
N LEU A 46 -25.07 -49.37 11.11
CA LEU A 46 -25.31 -49.05 9.69
C LEU A 46 -26.53 -49.79 9.12
N THR A 47 -26.76 -51.04 9.52
CA THR A 47 -27.94 -51.80 9.05
C THR A 47 -29.26 -51.36 9.67
N HIS A 48 -29.21 -50.48 10.68
CA HIS A 48 -30.39 -49.94 11.37
C HIS A 48 -30.57 -48.42 11.17
N LEU A 49 -29.73 -47.81 10.35
CA LEU A 49 -29.85 -46.43 9.87
C LEU A 49 -30.87 -46.33 8.71
N GLY A 50 -31.87 -45.47 8.85
CA GLY A 50 -32.81 -45.18 7.76
C GLY A 50 -32.16 -44.43 6.58
N VAL A 51 -32.73 -44.55 5.37
CA VAL A 51 -32.21 -43.99 4.10
C VAL A 51 -31.96 -42.47 4.14
N LYS A 52 -32.77 -41.72 4.90
CA LYS A 52 -32.59 -40.27 5.07
C LYS A 52 -31.30 -39.94 5.83
N ASN A 53 -30.92 -40.77 6.80
CA ASN A 53 -29.76 -40.55 7.64
C ASN A 53 -28.46 -41.02 6.98
N THR A 54 -28.51 -42.05 6.12
CA THR A 54 -27.33 -42.49 5.34
C THR A 54 -26.88 -41.44 4.32
N HIS A 55 -27.80 -40.70 3.71
CA HIS A 55 -27.47 -39.57 2.83
C HIS A 55 -26.79 -38.42 3.60
N THR A 56 -27.28 -38.10 4.81
CA THR A 56 -26.66 -37.11 5.71
C THR A 56 -25.24 -37.52 6.10
N VAL A 57 -25.00 -38.79 6.43
CA VAL A 57 -23.64 -39.31 6.74
C VAL A 57 -22.71 -39.17 5.54
N ALA A 58 -23.15 -39.59 4.36
CA ALA A 58 -22.33 -39.53 3.15
C ALA A 58 -21.96 -38.08 2.81
N HIS A 59 -22.91 -37.15 2.88
CA HIS A 59 -22.69 -35.73 2.61
C HIS A 59 -21.84 -35.04 3.68
N ALA A 60 -22.01 -35.40 4.96
CA ALA A 60 -21.20 -34.87 6.05
C ALA A 60 -19.74 -35.35 5.94
N LEU A 61 -19.51 -36.64 5.66
CA LEU A 61 -18.16 -37.19 5.49
C LEU A 61 -17.43 -36.59 4.29
N THR A 62 -18.10 -36.38 3.16
CA THR A 62 -17.49 -35.72 1.99
C THR A 62 -17.20 -34.25 2.28
N SER A 63 -18.10 -33.54 2.96
CA SER A 63 -17.90 -32.12 3.33
C SER A 63 -16.74 -31.96 4.33
N LEU A 64 -16.68 -32.81 5.37
CA LEU A 64 -15.59 -32.86 6.35
C LEU A 64 -14.23 -33.17 5.69
N ALA A 65 -14.20 -34.14 4.77
CA ALA A 65 -12.98 -34.50 4.04
C ALA A 65 -12.52 -33.38 3.07
N SER A 66 -13.46 -32.58 2.55
CA SER A 66 -13.15 -31.51 1.60
C SER A 66 -12.49 -30.28 2.24
N GLY A 67 -12.78 -30.01 3.52
CA GLY A 67 -12.36 -28.78 4.21
C GLY A 67 -12.94 -27.49 3.60
N ALA A 68 -13.94 -27.58 2.73
CA ALA A 68 -14.61 -26.44 2.11
C ALA A 68 -15.56 -25.72 3.09
N PRO A 69 -15.86 -24.42 2.87
CA PRO A 69 -16.90 -23.73 3.63
C PRO A 69 -18.25 -24.45 3.49
N MET A 70 -18.95 -24.69 4.60
CA MET A 70 -20.30 -25.25 4.61
C MET A 70 -21.35 -24.15 4.42
N ASP A 71 -22.38 -24.39 3.60
CA ASP A 71 -23.57 -23.54 3.54
C ASP A 71 -24.51 -23.93 4.69
N ASP A 72 -24.64 -23.05 5.69
CA ASP A 72 -25.48 -23.29 6.87
C ASP A 72 -26.97 -23.41 6.52
N LYS A 73 -27.39 -22.89 5.36
CA LYS A 73 -28.77 -23.04 4.87
C LYS A 73 -29.12 -24.48 4.53
N GLU A 74 -28.13 -25.34 4.27
CA GLU A 74 -28.33 -26.78 4.03
C GLU A 74 -28.57 -27.59 5.31
N LYS A 75 -28.38 -26.98 6.49
CA LYS A 75 -28.64 -27.57 7.82
C LYS A 75 -27.89 -28.88 8.08
N LEU A 76 -26.69 -29.04 7.52
CA LEU A 76 -25.90 -30.28 7.67
C LEU A 76 -25.56 -30.57 9.13
N LEU A 77 -25.28 -29.52 9.90
CA LEU A 77 -25.01 -29.60 11.33
C LEU A 77 -26.21 -30.15 12.09
N GLU A 78 -27.39 -29.54 11.89
CA GLU A 78 -28.64 -29.91 12.56
C GLU A 78 -29.10 -31.30 12.15
N ASN A 79 -28.94 -31.66 10.87
CA ASN A 79 -29.24 -32.99 10.37
C ASN A 79 -28.30 -34.05 10.96
N GLY A 80 -27.02 -33.72 11.15
CA GLY A 80 -26.04 -34.58 11.82
C GLY A 80 -26.34 -34.79 13.30
N VAL A 81 -26.68 -33.71 14.03
CA VAL A 81 -27.09 -33.79 15.44
C VAL A 81 -28.41 -34.57 15.59
N SER A 82 -29.39 -34.31 14.73
CA SER A 82 -30.67 -35.05 14.72
C SER A 82 -30.46 -36.55 14.46
N MET A 83 -29.50 -36.91 13.62
CA MET A 83 -29.10 -38.30 13.42
C MET A 83 -28.46 -38.89 14.68
N LEU A 84 -27.51 -38.18 15.32
CA LEU A 84 -26.84 -38.64 16.55
C LEU A 84 -27.86 -38.91 17.68
N GLN A 85 -28.89 -38.08 17.79
CA GLN A 85 -30.00 -38.26 18.74
C GLN A 85 -30.82 -39.54 18.51
N GLY A 86 -30.77 -40.11 17.29
CA GLY A 86 -31.50 -41.32 16.92
C GLY A 86 -30.78 -42.64 17.25
N PHE A 87 -29.50 -42.60 17.63
CA PHE A 87 -28.75 -43.82 17.96
C PHE A 87 -28.96 -44.25 19.43
N PRO A 88 -28.89 -45.57 19.72
CA PRO A 88 -28.89 -46.05 21.10
C PRO A 88 -27.63 -45.58 21.84
N THR A 89 -27.76 -45.40 23.16
CA THR A 89 -26.69 -44.84 24.02
C THR A 89 -25.43 -45.71 24.11
N ASN A 90 -25.46 -46.95 23.62
CA ASN A 90 -24.31 -47.85 23.49
C ASN A 90 -23.81 -48.00 22.04
N SER A 91 -24.17 -47.09 21.13
CA SER A 91 -23.73 -47.14 19.72
C SER A 91 -22.25 -46.78 19.54
N GLY A 92 -21.45 -47.73 19.04
CA GLY A 92 -20.05 -47.48 18.70
C GLY A 92 -19.88 -46.57 17.47
N LEU A 93 -20.84 -46.59 16.53
CA LEU A 93 -20.86 -45.65 15.40
C LEU A 93 -21.19 -44.22 15.85
N SER A 94 -22.18 -44.05 16.73
CA SER A 94 -22.55 -42.75 17.29
C SER A 94 -21.38 -42.10 18.03
N GLU A 95 -20.65 -42.88 18.84
CA GLU A 95 -19.46 -42.41 19.55
C GLU A 95 -18.35 -41.97 18.59
N ALA A 96 -18.00 -42.77 17.58
CA ALA A 96 -16.98 -42.40 16.60
C ALA A 96 -17.34 -41.14 15.80
N ILE A 97 -18.61 -40.99 15.40
CA ILE A 97 -19.09 -39.77 14.73
C ILE A 97 -19.08 -38.59 15.71
N SER A 98 -19.47 -38.79 16.97
CA SER A 98 -19.46 -37.74 18.00
C SER A 98 -18.05 -37.27 18.33
N ASP A 99 -17.07 -38.17 18.46
CA ASP A 99 -15.67 -37.83 18.70
C ASP A 99 -15.06 -37.06 17.52
N GLY A 100 -15.36 -37.49 16.28
CA GLY A 100 -14.96 -36.76 15.08
C GLY A 100 -15.61 -35.38 15.00
N PHE A 101 -16.87 -35.27 15.37
CA PHE A 101 -17.62 -34.02 15.42
C PHE A 101 -17.10 -33.06 16.50
N ILE A 102 -16.85 -33.54 17.72
CA ILE A 102 -16.20 -32.78 18.80
C ILE A 102 -14.81 -32.32 18.37
N SER A 103 -14.03 -33.19 17.73
CA SER A 103 -12.70 -32.86 17.22
C SER A 103 -12.76 -31.76 16.15
N MET A 104 -13.74 -31.81 15.25
CA MET A 104 -13.95 -30.73 14.28
C MET A 104 -14.26 -29.41 14.99
N LEU A 105 -15.28 -29.38 15.86
CA LEU A 105 -15.68 -28.17 16.59
C LEU A 105 -14.54 -27.61 17.46
N TRP A 106 -13.74 -28.47 18.08
CA TRP A 106 -12.56 -28.08 18.85
C TRP A 106 -11.49 -27.43 17.96
N ASN A 107 -11.24 -27.98 16.76
CA ASN A 107 -10.22 -27.46 15.85
C ASN A 107 -10.68 -26.21 15.06
N ASP A 108 -11.98 -25.92 15.01
CA ASP A 108 -12.52 -24.69 14.42
C ASP A 108 -12.08 -23.44 15.18
N LEU A 109 -11.86 -23.57 16.50
CA LEU A 109 -11.42 -22.51 17.40
C LEU A 109 -9.95 -22.69 17.81
N PRO A 110 -9.17 -21.60 17.93
CA PRO A 110 -7.79 -21.66 18.42
C PRO A 110 -7.75 -21.87 19.94
N HIS A 111 -6.82 -22.70 20.41
CA HIS A 111 -6.61 -23.01 21.83
C HIS A 111 -5.11 -22.95 22.19
N PRO A 112 -4.64 -21.99 23.01
CA PRO A 112 -5.39 -20.86 23.56
C PRO A 112 -5.79 -19.84 22.48
N ALA A 113 -6.63 -18.85 22.83
CA ALA A 113 -6.97 -17.77 21.92
C ALA A 113 -5.70 -16.98 21.51
N PRO A 114 -5.55 -16.59 20.23
CA PRO A 114 -4.31 -16.00 19.72
C PRO A 114 -4.06 -14.57 20.19
N THR A 115 -5.11 -13.86 20.63
CA THR A 115 -5.03 -12.49 21.12
C THR A 115 -6.10 -12.26 22.18
N ILE A 116 -5.98 -11.14 22.90
CA ILE A 116 -6.93 -10.70 23.94
C ILE A 116 -7.57 -9.39 23.45
N ALA A 117 -8.83 -9.12 23.81
CA ALA A 117 -9.45 -7.83 23.54
C ALA A 117 -9.05 -6.79 24.60
N GLY A 118 -8.59 -5.60 24.18
CA GLY A 118 -8.34 -4.47 25.08
C GLY A 118 -7.34 -3.46 24.51
N PRO A 119 -7.19 -2.28 25.14
CA PRO A 119 -6.22 -1.27 24.71
C PRO A 119 -4.77 -1.78 24.70
N THR A 120 -4.42 -2.64 25.66
CA THR A 120 -3.06 -3.19 25.82
C THR A 120 -2.66 -4.22 24.77
N SER A 121 -3.61 -4.83 24.05
CA SER A 121 -3.32 -5.77 22.95
C SER A 121 -3.21 -5.10 21.59
N ARG A 122 -3.63 -3.82 21.49
CA ARG A 122 -3.67 -3.07 20.24
C ARG A 122 -2.31 -2.51 19.81
N TYR A 123 -1.41 -2.26 20.76
CA TYR A 123 -0.14 -1.59 20.53
C TYR A 123 1.06 -2.52 20.73
N ARG A 124 2.12 -2.27 19.95
CA ARG A 124 3.43 -2.86 20.19
C ARG A 124 4.11 -2.14 21.36
N ARG A 125 4.60 -2.90 22.35
CA ARG A 125 5.49 -2.32 23.37
C ARG A 125 6.80 -1.84 22.73
N HIS A 126 7.47 -0.90 23.39
CA HIS A 126 8.75 -0.34 22.92
C HIS A 126 9.86 -1.39 22.80
N ASP A 127 9.84 -2.41 23.66
CA ASP A 127 10.84 -3.48 23.76
C ASP A 127 10.44 -4.76 23.01
N GLY A 128 9.32 -4.76 22.28
CA GLY A 128 8.78 -5.95 21.61
C GLY A 128 8.06 -6.95 22.53
N GLY A 129 8.02 -6.71 23.85
CA GLY A 129 7.30 -7.57 24.78
C GLY A 129 5.78 -7.57 24.57
N GLY A 130 5.10 -8.62 25.03
CA GLY A 130 3.64 -8.77 24.92
C GLY A 130 3.12 -9.11 23.52
N ASN A 131 4.02 -9.37 22.57
CA ASN A 131 3.65 -9.88 21.24
C ASN A 131 2.92 -11.21 21.34
N ASN A 132 3.51 -12.19 22.04
CA ASN A 132 2.79 -13.36 22.52
C ASN A 132 2.10 -13.02 23.86
N PRO A 133 0.76 -13.05 23.95
CA PRO A 133 0.04 -12.70 25.18
C PRO A 133 0.23 -13.73 26.30
N TRP A 134 0.60 -14.97 25.96
CA TRP A 134 0.81 -16.08 26.90
C TRP A 134 2.28 -16.23 27.32
N HIS A 135 3.21 -15.65 26.55
CA HIS A 135 4.64 -15.55 26.87
C HIS A 135 5.17 -14.12 26.66
N PRO A 136 4.84 -13.17 27.55
CA PRO A 136 5.06 -11.74 27.30
C PRO A 136 6.52 -11.31 27.14
N GLU A 137 7.49 -12.04 27.68
CA GLU A 137 8.92 -11.72 27.55
C GLU A 137 9.57 -12.37 26.31
N MET A 138 8.83 -13.19 25.56
CA MET A 138 9.35 -13.83 24.35
C MET A 138 9.70 -12.78 23.31
N GLY A 139 10.94 -12.82 22.82
CA GLY A 139 11.43 -11.94 21.76
C GLY A 139 11.68 -10.49 22.19
N LYS A 140 11.61 -10.19 23.49
CA LYS A 140 11.83 -8.85 24.02
C LYS A 140 13.29 -8.41 23.92
N ALA A 141 13.53 -7.15 23.59
CA ALA A 141 14.84 -6.50 23.61
C ALA A 141 15.53 -6.64 24.99
N GLY A 142 16.85 -6.82 24.97
CA GLY A 142 17.67 -7.05 26.17
C GLY A 142 17.61 -8.49 26.70
N SER A 143 17.09 -9.43 25.90
CA SER A 143 17.00 -10.86 26.25
C SER A 143 18.10 -11.69 25.56
N PRO A 144 18.46 -12.88 26.08
CA PRO A 144 19.43 -13.75 25.43
C PRO A 144 19.00 -14.20 24.03
N TYR A 145 19.97 -14.40 23.13
CA TYR A 145 19.73 -15.15 21.89
C TYR A 145 19.28 -16.58 22.19
N CYS A 146 18.45 -17.15 21.31
CA CYS A 146 18.15 -18.58 21.37
C CYS A 146 19.21 -19.41 20.61
N ARG A 147 19.10 -20.73 20.70
CA ARG A 147 19.91 -21.69 19.94
C ARG A 147 18.99 -22.67 19.25
N ASN A 148 19.15 -22.79 17.93
CA ASN A 148 18.38 -23.75 17.15
C ASN A 148 19.11 -25.08 16.99
N VAL A 149 20.45 -25.04 16.89
CA VAL A 149 21.25 -26.23 16.58
C VAL A 149 22.25 -26.51 17.70
N PRO A 150 22.12 -27.65 18.40
CA PRO A 150 23.12 -28.04 19.39
C PRO A 150 24.45 -28.36 18.69
N PRO A 151 25.60 -27.84 19.18
CA PRO A 151 26.93 -28.23 18.69
C PRO A 151 27.27 -29.63 19.24
N MET A 152 26.89 -30.68 18.52
CA MET A 152 27.06 -32.06 18.94
C MET A 152 28.46 -32.58 18.65
N LYS A 153 29.12 -32.05 17.61
CA LYS A 153 30.47 -32.41 17.25
C LYS A 153 31.49 -31.75 18.21
N PRO A 154 32.35 -32.53 18.87
CA PRO A 154 33.46 -31.98 19.64
C PRO A 154 34.41 -31.17 18.75
N LYS A 155 34.75 -29.95 19.18
CA LYS A 155 35.77 -29.13 18.53
C LYS A 155 37.16 -29.69 18.85
N GLY A 156 38.06 -29.65 17.87
CA GLY A 156 39.46 -29.97 18.11
C GLY A 156 40.07 -28.99 19.13
N PRO A 157 41.06 -29.41 19.93
CA PRO A 157 41.69 -28.53 20.92
C PRO A 157 42.48 -27.37 20.29
N ASN A 158 42.91 -27.54 19.02
CA ASN A 158 43.65 -26.56 18.26
C ASN A 158 42.88 -26.26 16.96
N LEU A 159 42.03 -25.24 17.00
CA LEU A 159 41.36 -24.71 15.79
C LEU A 159 42.32 -23.78 15.04
N PRO A 160 42.16 -23.62 13.71
CA PRO A 160 42.97 -22.67 12.96
C PRO A 160 42.77 -21.24 13.49
N ASP A 161 43.84 -20.46 13.43
CA ASP A 161 43.81 -19.04 13.76
C ASP A 161 42.83 -18.29 12.83
N VAL A 162 42.03 -17.38 13.39
CA VAL A 162 40.93 -16.72 12.65
C VAL A 162 41.43 -15.74 11.59
N GLU A 163 42.62 -15.19 11.76
CA GLU A 163 43.28 -14.32 10.77
C GLU A 163 43.76 -15.16 9.59
N SER A 164 44.38 -16.30 9.87
CA SER A 164 44.76 -17.27 8.84
C SER A 164 43.54 -17.77 8.04
N VAL A 165 42.39 -17.97 8.70
CA VAL A 165 41.13 -18.33 8.02
C VAL A 165 40.62 -17.19 7.14
N TYR A 166 40.65 -15.95 7.63
CA TYR A 166 40.25 -14.77 6.85
C TYR A 166 41.12 -14.60 5.60
N ASP A 167 42.44 -14.59 5.74
CA ASP A 167 43.36 -14.40 4.63
C ASP A 167 43.26 -15.53 3.60
N ALA A 168 43.06 -16.78 4.07
CA ALA A 168 42.99 -17.92 3.19
C ALA A 168 41.66 -18.08 2.45
N LEU A 169 40.53 -17.62 3.01
CA LEU A 169 39.19 -17.93 2.49
C LEU A 169 38.28 -16.72 2.22
N LEU A 170 38.45 -15.61 2.95
CA LEU A 170 37.48 -14.51 2.98
C LEU A 170 37.98 -13.22 2.34
N LYS A 171 39.27 -12.91 2.49
CA LYS A 171 39.90 -11.67 2.01
C LYS A 171 39.65 -11.47 0.52
N ARG A 172 39.12 -10.31 0.14
CA ARG A 172 38.89 -9.97 -1.27
C ARG A 172 40.21 -9.95 -2.04
N GLU A 173 40.33 -10.87 -2.99
CA GLU A 173 41.44 -10.96 -3.93
C GLU A 173 40.98 -10.55 -5.33
N GLY A 174 41.83 -9.85 -6.08
CA GLY A 174 41.56 -9.47 -7.47
C GLY A 174 40.58 -8.30 -7.65
N PRO A 175 40.05 -8.11 -8.88
CA PRO A 175 39.14 -7.01 -9.19
C PRO A 175 37.76 -7.20 -8.57
N PHE A 176 37.05 -6.08 -8.35
CA PHE A 176 35.67 -6.08 -7.85
C PHE A 176 34.73 -6.90 -8.75
N ARG A 177 34.05 -7.89 -8.17
CA ARG A 177 33.11 -8.78 -8.88
C ARG A 177 31.68 -8.30 -8.66
N LYS A 178 31.07 -7.74 -9.71
CA LYS A 178 29.69 -7.20 -9.63
C LYS A 178 28.69 -8.31 -9.33
N HIS A 179 27.70 -8.02 -8.50
CA HIS A 179 26.65 -8.95 -8.15
C HIS A 179 25.94 -9.53 -9.40
N PRO A 180 25.82 -10.86 -9.55
CA PRO A 180 25.41 -11.50 -10.81
C PRO A 180 23.98 -11.18 -11.26
N SER A 181 23.04 -11.02 -10.32
CA SER A 181 21.68 -10.53 -10.63
C SER A 181 21.60 -9.01 -10.86
N GLY A 182 22.70 -8.28 -10.73
CA GLY A 182 22.75 -6.82 -10.81
C GLY A 182 22.05 -6.11 -9.66
N LEU A 183 22.00 -6.73 -8.47
CA LEU A 183 21.59 -6.06 -7.24
C LEU A 183 22.59 -4.97 -6.88
N ASN A 184 22.08 -3.88 -6.33
CA ASN A 184 22.85 -2.65 -6.10
C ASN A 184 23.08 -2.39 -4.61
N ARG A 185 23.83 -1.33 -4.33
CA ARG A 185 24.12 -0.84 -2.99
C ARG A 185 22.86 -0.52 -2.18
N LEU A 186 21.79 -0.03 -2.81
CA LEU A 186 20.54 0.29 -2.11
C LEU A 186 19.87 -0.98 -1.53
N PHE A 187 19.91 -2.10 -2.25
CA PHE A 187 19.42 -3.39 -1.74
C PHE A 187 20.14 -3.80 -0.44
N PHE A 188 21.47 -3.70 -0.41
CA PHE A 188 22.26 -4.05 0.79
C PHE A 188 22.17 -2.99 1.89
N SER A 189 21.88 -1.73 1.52
CA SER A 189 21.52 -0.70 2.50
C SER A 189 20.22 -1.05 3.21
N PHE A 190 19.21 -1.50 2.46
CA PHE A 190 17.95 -2.00 3.03
C PHE A 190 18.16 -3.27 3.86
N ALA A 191 18.98 -4.21 3.37
CA ALA A 191 19.34 -5.42 4.11
C ALA A 191 19.95 -5.09 5.47
N THR A 192 20.83 -4.08 5.53
CA THR A 192 21.46 -3.62 6.78
C THR A 192 20.42 -3.11 7.78
N VAL A 193 19.39 -2.39 7.32
CA VAL A 193 18.26 -2.00 8.18
C VAL A 193 17.55 -3.24 8.72
N VAL A 194 17.16 -4.19 7.87
CA VAL A 194 16.48 -5.44 8.27
C VAL A 194 17.31 -6.25 9.28
N ILE A 195 18.63 -6.33 9.09
CA ILE A 195 19.52 -7.03 10.01
C ILE A 195 19.51 -6.35 11.38
N HIS A 196 19.59 -5.02 11.43
CA HIS A 196 19.63 -4.29 12.70
C HIS A 196 18.29 -4.16 13.41
N GLU A 197 17.17 -4.45 12.74
CA GLU A 197 15.88 -4.66 13.41
C GLU A 197 15.93 -5.87 14.34
N CYS A 198 16.61 -6.94 13.93
CA CYS A 198 16.58 -8.23 14.62
C CYS A 198 17.86 -8.57 15.39
N PHE A 199 19.00 -7.96 15.03
CA PHE A 199 20.30 -8.29 15.61
C PHE A 199 21.08 -7.06 16.09
N GLN A 200 21.24 -6.96 17.40
CA GLN A 200 22.15 -6.03 18.05
C GLN A 200 22.76 -6.67 19.30
N THR A 201 23.89 -7.34 19.17
CA THR A 201 24.56 -7.93 20.33
C THR A 201 25.07 -6.86 21.30
N SER A 202 24.84 -7.07 22.60
CA SER A 202 25.33 -6.15 23.63
C SER A 202 26.85 -6.12 23.68
N ARG A 203 27.39 -4.91 23.88
CA ARG A 203 28.83 -4.65 23.97
C ARG A 203 29.45 -5.11 25.30
N THR A 204 28.64 -5.38 26.32
CA THR A 204 29.11 -5.81 27.66
C THR A 204 28.75 -7.25 27.97
N ASN A 205 27.66 -7.77 27.40
CA ASN A 205 27.28 -9.17 27.52
C ASN A 205 26.91 -9.75 26.16
N HIS A 206 27.85 -10.46 25.54
CA HIS A 206 27.72 -10.91 24.15
C HIS A 206 26.62 -11.96 23.93
N PHE A 207 25.97 -12.48 24.98
CA PHE A 207 24.82 -13.38 24.86
C PHE A 207 23.49 -12.64 24.70
N ILE A 208 23.45 -11.34 24.98
CA ILE A 208 22.23 -10.53 24.99
C ILE A 208 22.03 -9.85 23.64
N ASN A 209 20.80 -9.95 23.12
CA ASN A 209 20.32 -9.14 22.00
C ASN A 209 19.65 -7.88 22.54
N GLU A 210 20.18 -6.70 22.24
CA GLU A 210 19.66 -5.40 22.67
C GLU A 210 18.47 -4.92 21.82
N THR A 211 18.20 -5.58 20.69
CA THR A 211 16.99 -5.31 19.89
C THR A 211 15.93 -6.38 20.08
N SER A 212 14.68 -6.04 19.80
CA SER A 212 13.59 -7.02 19.81
C SER A 212 13.82 -8.10 18.72
N SER A 213 13.26 -9.29 18.91
CA SER A 213 13.32 -10.37 17.91
C SER A 213 12.23 -10.22 16.83
N TYR A 214 11.65 -9.02 16.70
CA TYR A 214 10.56 -8.72 15.80
C TYR A 214 10.96 -7.65 14.80
N VAL A 215 10.25 -7.62 13.67
CA VAL A 215 10.40 -6.58 12.65
C VAL A 215 9.42 -5.46 12.98
N ASP A 216 9.81 -4.53 13.86
CA ASP A 216 8.90 -3.57 14.50
C ASP A 216 9.35 -2.09 14.41
N LEU A 217 10.27 -1.80 13.49
CA LEU A 217 10.93 -0.52 13.25
C LEU A 217 11.63 0.02 14.51
N SER A 218 12.19 -0.85 15.35
CA SER A 218 12.92 -0.44 16.55
C SER A 218 14.16 0.39 16.22
N THR A 219 14.76 0.25 15.03
CA THR A 219 15.87 1.12 14.62
C THR A 219 15.43 2.58 14.45
N LEU A 220 14.16 2.81 14.10
CA LEU A 220 13.55 4.13 14.02
C LEU A 220 13.01 4.60 15.37
N TYR A 221 12.26 3.76 16.07
CA TYR A 221 11.50 4.15 17.27
C TYR A 221 12.22 3.91 18.59
N GLY A 222 13.21 3.02 18.64
CA GLY A 222 13.92 2.59 19.84
C GLY A 222 13.42 1.25 20.38
N ASN A 223 14.31 0.55 21.08
CA ASN A 223 14.11 -0.73 21.75
C ASN A 223 13.78 -0.58 23.24
N THR A 224 13.85 0.63 23.78
CA THR A 224 13.53 0.93 25.18
C THR A 224 12.63 2.15 25.30
N GLU A 225 11.91 2.28 26.42
CA GLU A 225 11.12 3.48 26.72
C GLU A 225 11.98 4.75 26.69
N LYS A 226 13.22 4.67 27.18
CA LYS A 226 14.17 5.80 27.19
C LYS A 226 14.55 6.23 25.78
N GLU A 227 14.71 5.30 24.85
CA GLU A 227 15.04 5.61 23.46
C GLU A 227 13.87 6.25 22.72
N GLN A 228 12.63 5.81 22.99
CA GLN A 228 11.43 6.40 22.40
C GLN A 228 11.27 7.89 22.71
N VAL A 229 11.63 8.31 23.93
CA VAL A 229 11.60 9.73 24.33
C VAL A 229 12.44 10.59 23.40
N ASN A 230 13.57 10.07 22.89
CA ASN A 230 14.53 10.84 22.13
C ASN A 230 14.07 11.18 20.71
N VAL A 231 13.10 10.44 20.17
CA VAL A 231 12.60 10.63 18.80
C VAL A 231 11.20 11.27 18.76
N ARG A 232 10.44 11.23 19.86
CA ARG A 232 9.05 11.73 19.89
C ARG A 232 8.97 13.22 20.18
N THR A 233 8.03 13.89 19.51
CA THR A 233 7.69 15.29 19.82
C THR A 233 6.67 15.43 20.94
N TYR A 234 6.05 14.33 21.38
CA TYR A 234 4.92 14.29 22.32
C TYR A 234 3.79 15.27 21.95
N THR A 235 3.57 15.42 20.64
CA THR A 235 2.52 16.27 20.08
C THR A 235 1.86 15.58 18.91
N ASN A 236 0.59 15.17 19.08
CA ASN A 236 -0.23 14.50 18.06
C ASN A 236 0.40 13.23 17.46
N GLY A 237 1.13 12.49 18.28
CA GLY A 237 1.73 11.22 17.94
C GLY A 237 2.88 11.28 16.96
N ARG A 238 3.49 12.45 16.76
CA ARG A 238 4.58 12.69 15.79
C ARG A 238 5.98 12.40 16.36
N ILE A 239 6.93 12.20 15.45
CA ILE A 239 8.37 12.14 15.72
C ILE A 239 9.08 13.36 15.12
N TYR A 240 10.28 13.68 15.64
CA TYR A 240 11.10 14.74 15.07
C TYR A 240 11.44 14.42 13.60
N PRO A 241 11.37 15.40 12.68
CA PRO A 241 11.69 15.18 11.28
C PRO A 241 13.08 14.58 11.09
N ASP A 242 13.16 13.52 10.28
CA ASP A 242 14.39 12.79 9.96
C ASP A 242 15.23 12.37 11.19
N SER A 243 14.57 12.08 12.32
CA SER A 243 15.20 11.52 13.51
C SER A 243 15.08 10.00 13.52
N ILE A 244 16.13 9.32 13.98
CA ILE A 244 16.16 7.86 14.18
C ILE A 244 16.67 7.54 15.58
N ALA A 245 16.22 6.44 16.18
CA ALA A 245 16.62 6.05 17.53
C ALA A 245 17.99 5.35 17.58
N SER A 246 18.31 4.56 16.55
CA SER A 246 19.53 3.74 16.54
C SER A 246 20.78 4.57 16.25
N ASP A 247 21.65 4.68 17.25
CA ASP A 247 23.00 5.25 17.09
C ASP A 247 23.86 4.38 16.14
N ARG A 248 23.64 3.07 16.15
CA ARG A 248 24.31 2.12 15.27
C ARG A 248 23.99 2.38 13.81
N ILE A 249 22.72 2.61 13.45
CA ILE A 249 22.35 2.96 12.06
C ILE A 249 22.98 4.29 11.63
N MET A 250 23.07 5.29 12.52
CA MET A 250 23.75 6.55 12.19
C MET A 250 25.25 6.40 11.91
N MET A 251 25.86 5.32 12.39
CA MET A 251 27.25 4.96 12.12
C MET A 251 27.39 3.96 10.97
N MET A 252 26.36 3.79 10.13
CA MET A 252 26.40 2.98 8.91
C MET A 252 26.54 3.87 7.66
N PRO A 253 26.82 3.29 6.47
CA PRO A 253 26.93 4.09 5.26
C PRO A 253 25.68 4.93 4.97
N PRO A 254 25.82 6.09 4.29
CA PRO A 254 24.72 7.05 4.11
C PRO A 254 23.44 6.45 3.47
N GLY A 255 23.58 5.45 2.60
CA GLY A 255 22.44 4.75 1.99
C GLY A 255 21.54 4.06 3.01
N VAL A 256 22.11 3.49 4.09
CA VAL A 256 21.38 2.82 5.17
C VAL A 256 20.50 3.83 5.92
N VAL A 257 21.08 4.99 6.26
CA VAL A 257 20.36 6.07 6.94
C VAL A 257 19.25 6.61 6.04
N ALA A 258 19.55 6.91 4.77
CA ALA A 258 18.59 7.45 3.81
C ALA A 258 17.36 6.54 3.62
N VAL A 259 17.55 5.21 3.58
CA VAL A 259 16.45 4.23 3.53
C VAL A 259 15.55 4.36 4.77
N LEU A 260 16.13 4.38 5.96
CA LEU A 260 15.35 4.45 7.20
C LEU A 260 14.58 5.78 7.32
N LEU A 261 15.14 6.88 6.80
CA LEU A 261 14.46 8.18 6.76
C LEU A 261 13.17 8.18 5.93
N MET A 262 13.04 7.29 4.92
CA MET A 262 11.78 7.15 4.17
C MET A 262 10.63 6.71 5.09
N PHE A 263 10.92 5.84 6.06
CA PHE A 263 9.96 5.41 7.08
C PHE A 263 9.74 6.48 8.15
N SER A 264 10.79 7.23 8.52
CA SER A 264 10.67 8.39 9.44
C SER A 264 9.69 9.44 8.89
N ARG A 265 9.84 9.82 7.62
CA ARG A 265 8.94 10.77 6.94
C ARG A 265 7.53 10.22 6.79
N ASN A 266 7.38 8.92 6.49
CA ASN A 266 6.07 8.29 6.35
C ASN A 266 5.27 8.32 7.67
N HIS A 267 5.92 8.18 8.82
CA HIS A 267 5.29 8.22 10.14
C HIS A 267 4.48 9.51 10.33
N ASN A 268 5.12 10.68 10.18
CA ASN A 268 4.45 11.95 10.47
C ASN A 268 3.24 12.21 9.57
N VAL A 269 3.29 11.78 8.30
CA VAL A 269 2.12 11.91 7.41
C VAL A 269 0.99 10.98 7.83
N ILE A 270 1.29 9.75 8.27
CA ILE A 270 0.25 8.84 8.79
C ILE A 270 -0.37 9.43 10.07
N ALA A 271 0.43 9.98 10.99
CA ALA A 271 -0.06 10.60 12.22
C ALA A 271 -1.01 11.78 11.94
N GLU A 272 -0.64 12.65 10.99
CA GLU A 272 -1.46 13.77 10.55
C GLU A 272 -2.78 13.30 9.91
N ASN A 273 -2.74 12.23 9.10
CA ASN A 273 -3.94 11.64 8.51
C ASN A 273 -4.87 11.03 9.57
N LEU A 274 -4.34 10.28 10.55
CA LEU A 274 -5.14 9.72 11.65
C LEU A 274 -5.81 10.81 12.48
N LEU A 275 -5.08 11.90 12.79
CA LEU A 275 -5.64 13.07 13.47
C LEU A 275 -6.74 13.74 12.63
N SER A 276 -6.53 13.85 11.31
CA SER A 276 -7.48 14.51 10.42
C SER A 276 -8.78 13.72 10.24
N ILE A 277 -8.65 12.42 9.98
CA ILE A 277 -9.77 11.50 9.76
C ILE A 277 -10.57 11.30 11.04
N ASN A 278 -9.87 11.10 12.17
CA ASN A 278 -10.45 10.91 13.50
C ASN A 278 -11.61 9.88 13.46
N GLU A 279 -11.30 8.64 13.07
CA GLU A 279 -12.28 7.57 12.78
C GLU A 279 -13.29 7.30 13.90
N ASP A 280 -12.87 7.46 15.15
CA ASP A 280 -13.72 7.23 16.31
C ASP A 280 -14.28 8.53 16.91
N GLY A 281 -13.93 9.70 16.35
CA GLY A 281 -14.35 11.00 16.88
C GLY A 281 -13.72 11.37 18.22
N ARG A 282 -12.64 10.69 18.62
CA ARG A 282 -11.99 10.83 19.94
C ARG A 282 -10.88 11.88 20.00
N TYR A 283 -10.35 12.31 18.85
CA TYR A 283 -9.28 13.30 18.80
C TYR A 283 -9.77 14.75 18.65
N SER A 284 -9.01 15.70 19.17
CA SER A 284 -9.16 17.13 18.89
C SER A 284 -7.97 17.64 18.08
N LYS A 285 -8.25 18.33 16.97
CA LYS A 285 -7.24 19.08 16.21
C LYS A 285 -6.70 20.29 17.00
N ASP A 286 -7.53 20.82 17.90
CA ASP A 286 -7.20 21.95 18.76
C ASP A 286 -6.79 21.42 20.14
N LEU A 287 -5.47 21.39 20.37
CA LEU A 287 -4.89 20.93 21.63
C LEU A 287 -5.24 21.83 22.82
N SER A 288 -5.60 23.10 22.59
CA SER A 288 -6.00 24.02 23.67
C SER A 288 -7.31 23.61 24.34
N LYS A 289 -8.13 22.81 23.64
CA LYS A 289 -9.40 22.25 24.16
C LYS A 289 -9.22 20.99 25.00
N LEU A 290 -8.00 20.46 25.10
CA LEU A 290 -7.69 19.25 25.83
C LEU A 290 -6.89 19.57 27.09
N ASP A 291 -7.26 18.93 28.20
CA ASP A 291 -6.42 18.89 29.39
C ASP A 291 -5.13 18.09 29.13
N GLU A 292 -4.15 18.18 30.03
CA GLU A 292 -2.85 17.51 29.87
C GLU A 292 -2.98 15.98 29.74
N LYS A 293 -3.91 15.37 30.48
CA LYS A 293 -4.14 13.92 30.44
C LYS A 293 -4.63 13.50 29.05
N LYS A 294 -5.66 14.17 28.53
CA LYS A 294 -6.20 13.90 27.18
C LYS A 294 -5.20 14.18 26.08
N ARG A 295 -4.36 15.21 26.24
CA ARG A 295 -3.25 15.49 25.28
C ARG A 295 -2.27 14.33 25.23
N ARG A 296 -1.87 13.78 26.38
CA ARG A 296 -0.99 12.61 26.45
C ARG A 296 -1.65 11.35 25.88
N GLU A 297 -2.91 11.10 26.22
CA GLU A 297 -3.67 9.95 25.69
C GLU A 297 -3.82 10.02 24.16
N GLN A 298 -4.15 11.19 23.62
CA GLN A 298 -4.24 11.41 22.17
C GLN A 298 -2.88 11.22 21.49
N ASP A 299 -1.81 11.81 22.03
CA ASP A 299 -0.47 11.66 21.48
C ASP A 299 -0.03 10.20 21.45
N GLU A 300 -0.21 9.47 22.56
CA GLU A 300 0.19 8.07 22.67
C GLU A 300 -0.59 7.17 21.70
N ASP A 301 -1.90 7.33 21.64
CA ASP A 301 -2.75 6.52 20.79
C ASP A 301 -2.50 6.77 19.30
N ILE A 302 -2.30 8.03 18.88
CA ILE A 302 -1.91 8.34 17.51
C ILE A 302 -0.51 7.79 17.21
N PHE A 303 0.46 7.95 18.11
CA PHE A 303 1.82 7.44 17.92
C PHE A 303 1.83 5.92 17.70
N GLN A 304 1.13 5.17 18.56
CA GLN A 304 1.13 3.71 18.49
C GLN A 304 0.41 3.17 17.26
N LEU A 305 -0.71 3.79 16.86
CA LEU A 305 -1.38 3.42 15.61
C LEU A 305 -0.52 3.75 14.38
N THR A 306 0.11 4.92 14.39
CA THR A 306 1.05 5.33 13.35
C THR A 306 2.21 4.35 13.25
N ARG A 307 2.79 3.95 14.40
CA ARG A 307 3.85 2.93 14.48
C ARG A 307 3.39 1.61 13.86
N ASN A 308 2.23 1.08 14.25
CA ASN A 308 1.70 -0.17 13.69
C ASN A 308 1.53 -0.10 12.17
N ILE A 309 0.95 0.98 11.64
CA ILE A 309 0.75 1.14 10.19
C ILE A 309 2.09 1.25 9.47
N ASN A 310 3.04 2.02 10.02
CA ASN A 310 4.37 2.19 9.41
C ASN A 310 5.20 0.89 9.45
N VAL A 311 5.07 0.09 10.51
CA VAL A 311 5.62 -1.27 10.57
C VAL A 311 4.97 -2.16 9.51
N GLY A 312 3.67 -2.03 9.28
CA GLY A 312 2.99 -2.69 8.17
C GLY A 312 3.56 -2.32 6.79
N PHE A 313 3.94 -1.05 6.58
CA PHE A 313 4.64 -0.62 5.38
C PHE A 313 6.04 -1.25 5.28
N PHE A 314 6.82 -1.22 6.36
CA PHE A 314 8.15 -1.83 6.39
C PHE A 314 8.09 -3.33 6.08
N ALA A 315 7.22 -4.08 6.77
CA ALA A 315 7.01 -5.50 6.52
C ALA A 315 6.52 -5.77 5.08
N SER A 316 5.68 -4.89 4.52
CA SER A 316 5.25 -5.01 3.12
C SER A 316 6.40 -4.81 2.15
N VAL A 317 7.30 -3.85 2.39
CA VAL A 317 8.52 -3.66 1.59
C VAL A 317 9.45 -4.86 1.72
N VAL A 318 9.63 -5.39 2.94
CA VAL A 318 10.41 -6.61 3.18
C VAL A 318 9.88 -7.76 2.31
N LEU A 319 8.57 -7.99 2.27
CA LEU A 319 7.98 -9.13 1.54
C LEU A 319 7.86 -8.91 0.03
N LYS A 320 7.53 -7.70 -0.40
CA LYS A 320 7.12 -7.41 -1.78
C LYS A 320 8.20 -6.75 -2.64
N ASP A 321 9.22 -6.15 -2.03
CA ASP A 321 10.37 -5.59 -2.74
C ASP A 321 11.64 -6.38 -2.41
N TYR A 322 11.96 -6.53 -1.13
CA TYR A 322 13.24 -7.11 -0.69
C TYR A 322 13.29 -8.63 -0.91
N VAL A 323 12.32 -9.39 -0.39
CA VAL A 323 12.20 -10.84 -0.65
C VAL A 323 11.93 -11.11 -2.14
N ALA A 324 11.18 -10.25 -2.82
CA ALA A 324 10.98 -10.31 -4.27
C ALA A 324 12.32 -10.21 -5.02
N ALA A 325 13.21 -9.30 -4.62
CA ALA A 325 14.56 -9.19 -5.16
C ALA A 325 15.45 -10.39 -4.78
N ILE A 326 15.35 -10.92 -3.56
CA ILE A 326 16.03 -12.16 -3.12
C ILE A 326 15.63 -13.35 -4.00
N LEU A 327 14.35 -13.44 -4.38
CA LEU A 327 13.79 -14.50 -5.21
C LEU A 327 13.79 -14.15 -6.71
N ASN A 328 14.29 -12.98 -7.10
CA ASN A 328 14.37 -12.54 -8.49
C ASN A 328 13.01 -12.54 -9.24
N THR A 329 11.91 -12.23 -8.56
CA THR A 329 10.56 -12.29 -9.16
C THR A 329 10.35 -11.35 -10.35
N PRO A 330 10.97 -10.15 -10.44
CA PRO A 330 10.86 -9.31 -11.64
C PRO A 330 11.42 -9.98 -12.90
N ARG A 331 12.49 -10.78 -12.79
CA ARG A 331 13.03 -11.58 -13.91
C ARG A 331 12.12 -12.73 -14.33
N ALA A 332 11.23 -13.18 -13.44
CA ALA A 332 10.20 -14.15 -13.74
C ALA A 332 8.94 -13.51 -14.36
N ASN A 333 8.95 -12.19 -14.62
CA ASN A 333 7.80 -11.40 -15.04
C ASN A 333 6.57 -11.62 -14.13
N SER A 334 6.79 -11.63 -12.81
CA SER A 334 5.77 -11.99 -11.82
C SER A 334 5.65 -10.95 -10.72
N GLU A 335 4.41 -10.65 -10.33
CA GLU A 335 4.07 -9.85 -9.14
C GLU A 335 3.85 -10.74 -7.90
N TRP A 336 4.15 -12.04 -7.99
CA TRP A 336 3.94 -12.97 -6.89
C TRP A 336 4.84 -12.63 -5.69
N SER A 337 4.26 -12.68 -4.49
CA SER A 337 4.94 -12.47 -3.21
C SER A 337 4.47 -13.47 -2.17
N LEU A 338 5.33 -13.81 -1.21
CA LEU A 338 4.96 -14.65 -0.08
C LEU A 338 3.98 -13.92 0.86
N ASN A 339 2.82 -14.54 1.13
CA ASN A 339 1.87 -14.05 2.12
C ASN A 339 2.02 -14.83 3.45
N LEU A 340 3.08 -14.51 4.19
CA LEU A 340 3.51 -15.26 5.37
C LEU A 340 2.52 -15.20 6.55
N GLY A 341 1.79 -14.08 6.67
CA GLY A 341 0.76 -13.88 7.69
C GLY A 341 -0.58 -14.55 7.39
N LYS A 342 -0.80 -15.08 6.18
CA LYS A 342 -2.06 -15.71 5.77
C LYS A 342 -2.43 -16.89 6.66
N GLU A 343 -3.72 -17.03 6.91
CA GLU A 343 -4.27 -18.24 7.51
C GLU A 343 -4.18 -19.44 6.55
N ILE A 344 -3.66 -20.56 7.05
CA ILE A 344 -3.56 -21.82 6.32
C ILE A 344 -4.42 -22.84 7.08
N LYS A 345 -5.41 -23.39 6.39
CA LYS A 345 -6.26 -24.48 6.88
C LYS A 345 -5.87 -25.77 6.16
N GLN A 346 -5.54 -26.81 6.91
CA GLN A 346 -5.15 -28.11 6.38
C GLN A 346 -5.89 -29.22 7.14
N ALA A 347 -6.75 -29.96 6.45
CA ALA A 347 -7.52 -31.08 7.01
C ALA A 347 -8.23 -30.72 8.34
N GLY A 348 -8.93 -29.59 8.37
CA GLY A 348 -9.63 -29.10 9.57
C GLY A 348 -8.74 -28.47 10.64
N LYS A 349 -7.41 -28.47 10.46
CA LYS A 349 -6.45 -27.83 11.38
C LYS A 349 -5.97 -26.48 10.86
N ARG A 350 -5.73 -25.54 11.76
CA ARG A 350 -5.11 -24.25 11.44
C ARG A 350 -3.61 -24.35 11.71
N VAL A 351 -2.78 -23.99 10.73
CA VAL A 351 -1.32 -23.90 10.95
C VAL A 351 -1.04 -22.69 11.84
N GLU A 352 -0.23 -22.88 12.88
CA GLU A 352 0.12 -21.86 13.87
C GLU A 352 0.70 -20.58 13.24
N ARG A 353 0.37 -19.43 13.82
CA ARG A 353 0.90 -18.09 13.50
C ARG A 353 0.71 -17.17 14.72
N GLY A 354 1.49 -16.11 14.84
CA GLY A 354 1.42 -15.16 15.95
C GLY A 354 1.86 -15.73 17.31
N SER A 355 2.68 -16.78 17.29
CA SER A 355 3.14 -17.51 18.49
C SER A 355 4.41 -16.94 19.12
N GLY A 356 4.94 -15.84 18.58
CA GLY A 356 6.18 -15.20 19.02
C GLY A 356 7.41 -15.70 18.26
N ASN A 357 8.53 -15.01 18.48
CA ASN A 357 9.82 -15.31 17.85
C ASN A 357 10.96 -14.98 18.80
N VAL A 358 12.07 -15.73 18.73
CA VAL A 358 13.35 -15.38 19.36
C VAL A 358 14.44 -15.70 18.37
N VAL A 359 15.24 -14.72 17.98
CA VAL A 359 16.30 -14.93 16.98
C VAL A 359 17.46 -15.76 17.56
N SER A 360 18.06 -16.61 16.71
CA SER A 360 19.11 -17.53 17.16
C SER A 360 20.53 -17.03 16.90
N VAL A 361 21.49 -17.60 17.63
CA VAL A 361 22.93 -17.36 17.42
C VAL A 361 23.41 -17.84 16.04
N GLU A 362 22.81 -18.90 15.47
CA GLU A 362 23.15 -19.35 14.12
C GLU A 362 22.72 -18.34 13.05
N PHE A 363 21.53 -17.75 13.22
CA PHE A 363 21.05 -16.70 12.31
C PHE A 363 21.82 -15.39 12.47
N ALA A 364 22.23 -15.03 13.69
CA ALA A 364 23.14 -13.90 13.89
C ALA A 364 24.43 -14.03 13.07
N VAL A 365 25.02 -15.24 13.00
CA VAL A 365 26.19 -15.54 12.16
C VAL A 365 25.84 -15.52 10.66
N LEU A 366 24.68 -16.06 10.28
CA LEU A 366 24.25 -16.19 8.88
C LEU A 366 24.08 -14.85 8.16
N TYR A 367 23.74 -13.77 8.87
CA TYR A 367 23.49 -12.44 8.29
C TYR A 367 24.73 -11.57 8.08
N HIS A 368 25.95 -12.09 8.28
CA HIS A 368 27.20 -11.34 8.08
C HIS A 368 27.60 -11.25 6.59
N TRP A 369 26.84 -10.50 5.78
CA TRP A 369 27.01 -10.43 4.32
C TRP A 369 28.12 -9.48 3.84
N HIS A 370 29.24 -9.42 4.55
CA HIS A 370 30.32 -8.45 4.28
C HIS A 370 30.96 -8.61 2.89
N ALA A 371 30.94 -9.81 2.31
CA ALA A 371 31.42 -10.05 0.95
C ALA A 371 30.64 -9.26 -0.11
N ALA A 372 29.35 -8.97 0.11
CA ALA A 372 28.50 -8.28 -0.84
C ALA A 372 28.62 -6.74 -0.81
N LEU A 373 29.49 -6.22 0.06
CA LEU A 373 29.67 -4.78 0.24
C LEU A 373 30.09 -4.10 -1.07
N SER A 374 29.42 -3.00 -1.41
CA SER A 374 29.73 -2.19 -2.59
C SER A 374 31.14 -1.57 -2.48
N ALA A 375 31.74 -1.22 -3.61
CA ALA A 375 33.03 -0.53 -3.61
C ALA A 375 32.96 0.83 -2.89
N ALA A 376 31.83 1.52 -2.96
CA ALA A 376 31.64 2.81 -2.31
C ALA A 376 31.52 2.69 -0.77
N ASP A 377 30.84 1.66 -0.27
CA ASP A 377 30.75 1.43 1.18
C ASP A 377 32.08 0.96 1.78
N ASP A 378 32.86 0.19 1.01
CA ASP A 378 34.23 -0.19 1.35
C ASP A 378 35.13 1.06 1.51
N GLN A 379 35.13 1.93 0.50
CA GLN A 379 35.84 3.21 0.54
C GLN A 379 35.36 4.12 1.68
N TRP A 380 34.06 4.11 1.96
CA TRP A 380 33.50 4.86 3.08
C TRP A 380 34.04 4.36 4.43
N MET A 381 34.12 3.05 4.64
CA MET A 381 34.68 2.46 5.86
C MET A 381 36.18 2.78 6.01
N GLU A 382 36.95 2.67 4.92
CA GLU A 382 38.35 3.11 4.92
C GLU A 382 38.49 4.60 5.26
N GLY A 383 37.59 5.43 4.73
CA GLY A 383 37.53 6.86 5.04
C GLY A 383 37.33 7.12 6.54
N LEU A 384 36.41 6.38 7.18
CA LEU A 384 36.19 6.51 8.63
C LEU A 384 37.43 6.13 9.44
N ILE A 385 38.11 5.05 9.04
CA ILE A 385 39.34 4.59 9.70
C ILE A 385 40.44 5.64 9.55
N ARG A 386 40.65 6.17 8.33
CA ARG A 386 41.67 7.19 8.03
C ARG A 386 41.36 8.55 8.68
N GLU A 387 40.11 8.88 8.94
CA GLU A 387 39.75 10.08 9.71
C GLU A 387 40.30 10.00 11.15
N ARG A 388 40.26 8.82 11.78
CA ARG A 388 40.81 8.62 13.13
C ARG A 388 42.32 8.38 13.14
N PHE A 389 42.80 7.61 12.16
CA PHE A 389 44.19 7.20 12.02
C PHE A 389 44.74 7.65 10.66
N PRO A 390 45.06 8.95 10.47
CA PRO A 390 45.47 9.49 9.18
C PRO A 390 46.80 8.92 8.66
N ASP A 391 47.67 8.47 9.56
CA ASP A 391 48.99 7.92 9.23
C ASP A 391 48.97 6.43 8.86
N ILE A 392 47.80 5.78 8.89
CA ILE A 392 47.68 4.35 8.56
C ILE A 392 48.00 4.10 7.09
N ARG A 393 49.03 3.29 6.80
CA ARG A 393 49.50 3.07 5.42
C ARG A 393 48.72 1.94 4.75
N SER A 394 48.49 0.84 5.48
CA SER A 394 47.69 -0.30 5.04
C SER A 394 46.55 -0.62 6.00
N MET A 395 45.42 -1.13 5.47
CA MET A 395 44.36 -1.71 6.30
C MET A 395 44.81 -2.97 7.06
N ASP A 396 45.91 -3.61 6.65
CA ASP A 396 46.52 -4.72 7.42
C ASP A 396 47.04 -4.24 8.79
N GLU A 397 47.32 -2.95 8.97
CA GLU A 397 47.73 -2.38 10.26
C GLU A 397 46.56 -2.23 11.26
N MET A 398 45.32 -2.50 10.83
CA MET A 398 44.15 -2.49 11.72
C MET A 398 44.08 -3.76 12.57
N ASP A 399 43.93 -3.55 13.87
CA ASP A 399 43.65 -4.57 14.87
C ASP A 399 42.32 -4.26 15.60
N VAL A 400 41.95 -5.15 16.52
CA VAL A 400 40.70 -5.02 17.30
C VAL A 400 40.69 -3.76 18.14
N ASP A 401 41.81 -3.37 18.75
CA ASP A 401 41.88 -2.23 19.65
C ASP A 401 41.72 -0.91 18.89
N LYS A 402 42.44 -0.75 17.76
CA LYS A 402 42.28 0.41 16.87
C LYS A 402 40.85 0.49 16.34
N PHE A 403 40.27 -0.63 15.89
CA PHE A 403 38.89 -0.63 15.40
C PHE A 403 37.89 -0.23 16.48
N GLN A 404 38.04 -0.75 17.70
CA GLN A 404 37.23 -0.32 18.85
C GLN A 404 37.41 1.16 19.15
N GLU A 405 38.62 1.71 19.01
CA GLU A 405 38.88 3.13 19.17
C GLU A 405 38.16 3.97 18.11
N VAL A 406 38.18 3.57 16.83
CA VAL A 406 37.39 4.22 15.75
C VAL A 406 35.92 4.26 16.15
N MET A 407 35.35 3.11 16.51
CA MET A 407 33.92 3.00 16.83
C MET A 407 33.54 3.78 18.10
N LYS A 408 34.39 3.78 19.14
CA LYS A 408 34.19 4.59 20.35
C LYS A 408 34.23 6.08 20.02
N TRP A 409 35.20 6.51 19.22
CA TRP A 409 35.37 7.91 18.82
C TRP A 409 34.13 8.44 18.08
N TYR A 410 33.66 7.73 17.06
CA TYR A 410 32.43 8.08 16.34
C TYR A 410 31.19 8.04 17.26
N GLY A 411 31.06 6.99 18.08
CA GLY A 411 29.94 6.87 19.01
C GLY A 411 29.90 7.97 20.07
N HIS A 412 31.05 8.46 20.54
CA HIS A 412 31.12 9.62 21.44
C HIS A 412 30.79 10.92 20.71
N LYS A 413 31.30 11.13 19.50
CA LYS A 413 30.98 12.30 18.66
C LYS A 413 29.48 12.39 18.39
N LEU A 414 28.85 11.28 18.05
CA LEU A 414 27.40 11.20 17.80
C LEU A 414 26.59 11.49 19.08
N ARG A 415 26.91 10.82 20.20
CA ARG A 415 26.22 10.98 21.48
C ARG A 415 26.47 12.33 22.19
N ALA A 416 27.34 13.18 21.65
CA ALA A 416 27.51 14.56 22.11
C ALA A 416 26.31 15.45 21.77
N THR A 417 25.46 15.03 20.84
CA THR A 417 24.24 15.74 20.42
C THR A 417 23.02 14.83 20.52
N THR A 418 21.81 15.41 20.40
CA THR A 418 20.57 14.64 20.50
C THR A 418 20.18 14.03 19.15
N PRO A 419 19.41 12.92 19.09
CA PRO A 419 19.07 12.26 17.83
C PRO A 419 18.43 13.13 16.75
N LYS A 420 17.61 14.11 17.14
CA LYS A 420 17.01 15.08 16.22
C LYS A 420 18.03 16.04 15.57
N ASP A 421 19.24 16.13 16.12
CA ASP A 421 20.32 17.00 15.63
C ASP A 421 21.43 16.21 14.93
N TRP A 422 21.37 14.87 14.96
CA TRP A 422 22.37 14.02 14.30
C TRP A 422 22.41 14.25 12.79
N THR A 423 23.61 14.23 12.22
CA THR A 423 23.88 14.40 10.78
C THR A 423 24.67 13.22 10.23
N PHE A 424 24.60 12.96 8.94
CA PHE A 424 25.35 11.88 8.27
C PHE A 424 25.74 12.29 6.85
N GLY A 425 26.74 11.62 6.26
CA GLY A 425 27.09 11.78 4.84
C GLY A 425 27.48 13.21 4.42
N GLY A 426 27.83 14.09 5.37
CA GLY A 426 28.08 15.51 5.12
C GLY A 426 26.82 16.39 5.00
N LEU A 427 25.62 15.81 5.09
CA LEU A 427 24.36 16.53 4.97
C LEU A 427 24.09 17.41 6.20
N LYS A 428 23.44 18.54 5.97
CA LYS A 428 23.02 19.48 7.02
C LYS A 428 21.50 19.47 7.15
N ARG A 429 21.02 19.70 8.37
CA ARG A 429 19.59 19.90 8.64
C ARG A 429 19.16 21.31 8.25
N GLN A 430 17.96 21.41 7.70
CA GLN A 430 17.25 22.65 7.42
C GLN A 430 16.57 23.18 8.69
N ALA A 431 16.00 24.38 8.62
CA ALA A 431 15.38 25.05 9.77
C ALA A 431 14.14 24.30 10.32
N ASP A 432 13.47 23.49 9.49
CA ASP A 432 12.36 22.63 9.89
C ASP A 432 12.80 21.28 10.48
N GLY A 433 14.11 21.05 10.57
CA GLY A 433 14.74 19.83 11.08
C GLY A 433 14.97 18.73 10.03
N ARG A 434 14.46 18.87 8.80
CA ARG A 434 14.64 17.87 7.73
C ARG A 434 16.00 18.00 7.05
N PHE A 435 16.44 16.94 6.39
CA PHE A 435 17.49 17.03 5.37
C PHE A 435 16.91 17.45 4.01
N ASP A 436 17.75 18.04 3.16
CA ASP A 436 17.33 18.45 1.82
C ASP A 436 16.90 17.24 0.96
N ASP A 437 15.74 17.35 0.33
CA ASP A 437 15.15 16.28 -0.49
C ASP A 437 16.00 15.94 -1.72
N THR A 438 16.69 16.93 -2.29
CA THR A 438 17.55 16.74 -3.47
C THR A 438 18.79 15.95 -3.08
N GLU A 439 19.46 16.34 -1.99
CA GLU A 439 20.66 15.64 -1.50
C GLU A 439 20.35 14.19 -1.08
N LEU A 440 19.24 13.97 -0.36
CA LEU A 440 18.80 12.61 -0.01
C LEU A 440 18.45 11.77 -1.24
N ALA A 441 17.75 12.35 -2.21
CA ALA A 441 17.43 11.67 -3.46
C ALA A 441 18.67 11.28 -4.24
N ASP A 442 19.69 12.15 -4.29
CA ASP A 442 20.93 11.86 -4.98
C ASP A 442 21.74 10.75 -4.29
N ILE A 443 21.73 10.67 -2.95
CA ILE A 443 22.28 9.51 -2.22
C ILE A 443 21.57 8.22 -2.67
N ILE A 444 20.24 8.19 -2.64
CA ILE A 444 19.47 6.99 -3.01
C ILE A 444 19.76 6.60 -4.46
N LYS A 445 19.70 7.55 -5.41
CA LYS A 445 19.97 7.27 -6.83
C LYS A 445 21.39 6.75 -7.06
N SER A 446 22.38 7.30 -6.36
CA SER A 446 23.77 6.81 -6.43
C SER A 446 23.86 5.37 -5.91
N CYS A 447 23.17 5.05 -4.80
CA CYS A 447 23.07 3.66 -4.32
C CYS A 447 22.35 2.73 -5.31
N ILE A 448 21.48 3.25 -6.18
CA ILE A 448 20.82 2.45 -7.23
C ILE A 448 21.81 2.12 -8.36
N GLU A 449 22.63 3.10 -8.75
CA GLU A 449 23.61 2.99 -9.83
C GLU A 449 24.79 2.09 -9.47
N GLU A 450 25.21 2.10 -8.20
CA GLU A 450 26.37 1.37 -7.72
C GLU A 450 26.06 -0.12 -7.51
N PRO A 451 26.76 -1.04 -8.21
CA PRO A 451 26.57 -2.47 -8.01
C PRO A 451 27.08 -2.90 -6.63
N ALA A 452 26.38 -3.87 -6.04
CA ALA A 452 26.94 -4.64 -4.94
C ALA A 452 28.01 -5.61 -5.44
N HIS A 453 28.81 -6.13 -4.52
CA HIS A 453 29.73 -7.23 -4.83
C HIS A 453 28.97 -8.56 -4.77
N GLU A 454 29.45 -9.59 -5.47
CA GLU A 454 28.89 -10.94 -5.35
C GLU A 454 29.27 -11.63 -4.02
N PHE A 455 28.50 -12.63 -3.62
CA PHE A 455 28.85 -13.49 -2.48
C PHE A 455 29.97 -14.48 -2.82
N GLY A 456 30.52 -15.11 -1.79
CA GLY A 456 31.41 -16.26 -1.89
C GLY A 456 32.82 -15.98 -1.37
N ALA A 457 33.69 -16.99 -1.53
CA ALA A 457 35.07 -16.92 -1.11
C ALA A 457 35.81 -15.72 -1.74
N HIS A 458 36.82 -15.23 -1.02
CA HIS A 458 37.66 -14.11 -1.45
C HIS A 458 36.85 -12.87 -1.85
N GLY A 459 35.86 -12.52 -1.03
CA GLY A 459 34.88 -11.45 -1.30
C GLY A 459 34.88 -10.31 -0.30
N THR A 460 35.29 -10.53 0.95
CA THR A 460 35.23 -9.52 2.02
C THR A 460 36.33 -8.47 1.86
N PRO A 461 36.00 -7.17 1.80
CA PRO A 461 37.02 -6.13 1.73
C PRO A 461 37.88 -6.06 2.99
N GLN A 462 39.12 -5.59 2.85
CA GLN A 462 40.06 -5.46 3.97
C GLN A 462 39.59 -4.48 5.05
N SER A 463 38.81 -3.45 4.67
CA SER A 463 38.20 -2.50 5.59
C SER A 463 37.27 -3.17 6.63
N LEU A 464 36.77 -4.37 6.36
CA LEU A 464 35.95 -5.18 7.28
C LEU A 464 36.69 -6.39 7.87
N ARG A 465 38.01 -6.54 7.64
CA ARG A 465 38.81 -7.66 8.17
C ARG A 465 38.58 -7.87 9.66
N VAL A 466 38.77 -6.81 10.46
CA VAL A 466 38.64 -6.90 11.93
C VAL A 466 37.24 -7.32 12.37
N VAL A 467 36.20 -6.87 11.65
CA VAL A 467 34.80 -7.27 11.92
C VAL A 467 34.61 -8.76 11.70
N ASP A 468 35.17 -9.32 10.62
CA ASP A 468 35.11 -10.76 10.34
C ASP A 468 35.91 -11.59 11.36
N LEU A 469 37.08 -11.12 11.81
CA LEU A 469 37.84 -11.80 12.88
C LEU A 469 37.02 -11.86 14.18
N MET A 470 36.43 -10.73 14.58
CA MET A 470 35.58 -10.66 15.76
C MET A 470 34.33 -11.55 15.61
N GLY A 471 33.71 -11.58 14.43
CA GLY A 471 32.56 -12.44 14.14
C GLY A 471 32.89 -13.93 14.23
N GLN A 472 34.05 -14.34 13.71
CA GLN A 472 34.53 -15.72 13.84
C GLN A 472 34.75 -16.11 15.30
N LEU A 473 35.44 -15.27 16.09
CA LEU A 473 35.67 -15.52 17.51
C LEU A 473 34.36 -15.55 18.31
N GLN A 474 33.42 -14.67 18.00
CA GLN A 474 32.11 -14.67 18.65
C GLN A 474 31.35 -15.98 18.37
N ALA A 475 31.31 -16.41 17.10
CA ALA A 475 30.69 -17.68 16.72
C ALA A 475 31.37 -18.88 17.42
N ARG A 476 32.71 -18.87 17.46
CA ARG A 476 33.54 -19.95 17.99
C ARG A 476 33.49 -20.06 19.51
N ASP A 477 33.79 -18.97 20.22
CA ASP A 477 34.15 -18.97 21.63
C ASP A 477 33.03 -18.47 22.53
N THR A 478 32.22 -17.53 22.04
CA THR A 478 31.08 -17.00 22.81
C THR A 478 29.84 -17.85 22.59
N PHE A 479 29.34 -17.88 21.35
CA PHE A 479 28.13 -18.62 21.02
C PHE A 479 28.36 -20.12 20.94
N ASN A 480 29.59 -20.58 20.73
CA ASN A 480 29.90 -21.98 20.52
C ASN A 480 28.90 -22.62 19.53
N VAL A 481 28.76 -22.02 18.34
CA VAL A 481 27.82 -22.52 17.33
C VAL A 481 28.27 -23.86 16.76
N CYS A 482 27.33 -24.58 16.15
CA CYS A 482 27.58 -25.83 15.44
C CYS A 482 28.52 -25.66 14.23
N THR A 483 28.95 -26.76 13.63
CA THR A 483 29.70 -26.77 12.36
C THR A 483 28.77 -26.55 11.16
N LEU A 484 29.34 -26.25 9.98
CA LEU A 484 28.55 -26.07 8.75
C LEU A 484 27.69 -27.29 8.45
N ASN A 485 28.24 -28.52 8.54
CA ASN A 485 27.49 -29.73 8.20
C ASN A 485 26.40 -30.08 9.23
N GLU A 486 26.58 -29.74 10.51
CA GLU A 486 25.49 -29.84 11.50
C GLU A 486 24.35 -28.89 11.17
N PHE A 487 24.67 -27.63 10.83
CA PHE A 487 23.66 -26.66 10.43
C PHE A 487 22.92 -27.08 9.14
N ARG A 488 23.64 -27.62 8.16
CA ARG A 488 23.02 -28.17 6.93
C ARG A 488 22.05 -29.30 7.24
N ARG A 489 22.43 -30.27 8.09
CA ARG A 489 21.54 -31.37 8.49
C ARG A 489 20.29 -30.84 9.19
N TYR A 490 20.44 -29.85 10.07
CA TYR A 490 19.31 -29.21 10.74
C TYR A 490 18.32 -28.58 9.75
N LEU A 491 18.81 -27.90 8.71
CA LEU A 491 17.98 -27.33 7.64
C LEU A 491 17.48 -28.35 6.61
N ASN A 492 17.67 -29.65 6.85
CA ASN A 492 17.39 -30.75 5.92
C ASN A 492 18.11 -30.63 4.57
N LEU A 493 19.32 -30.06 4.58
CA LEU A 493 20.23 -30.01 3.44
C LEU A 493 21.21 -31.20 3.50
N LYS A 494 21.63 -31.68 2.32
CA LYS A 494 22.66 -32.70 2.21
C LYS A 494 23.98 -32.16 2.77
N ALA A 495 24.54 -32.80 3.80
CA ALA A 495 25.89 -32.49 4.30
C ALA A 495 26.94 -32.67 3.18
N TYR A 496 27.95 -31.82 3.17
CA TYR A 496 29.06 -31.93 2.21
C TYR A 496 29.95 -33.12 2.56
N ALA A 497 30.32 -33.93 1.57
CA ALA A 497 31.16 -35.10 1.79
C ALA A 497 32.66 -34.78 1.69
N SER A 498 33.02 -33.69 1.02
CA SER A 498 34.39 -33.20 0.86
C SER A 498 34.43 -31.66 0.76
N PHE A 499 35.62 -31.06 0.85
CA PHE A 499 35.79 -29.62 0.60
C PHE A 499 35.52 -29.24 -0.87
N ASP A 500 35.79 -30.15 -1.81
CA ASP A 500 35.44 -29.98 -3.22
C ASP A 500 33.93 -29.90 -3.47
N ASP A 501 33.13 -30.62 -2.68
CA ASP A 501 31.67 -30.51 -2.75
C ASP A 501 31.17 -29.16 -2.18
N TRP A 502 31.87 -28.62 -1.18
CA TRP A 502 31.53 -27.35 -0.53
C TRP A 502 31.85 -26.14 -1.41
N ASN A 503 33.04 -26.13 -2.02
CA ASN A 503 33.47 -25.09 -2.94
C ASN A 503 34.15 -25.70 -4.18
N PRO A 504 33.64 -25.45 -5.40
CA PRO A 504 34.20 -26.04 -6.62
C PRO A 504 35.57 -25.45 -7.01
N ASP A 505 35.96 -24.30 -6.45
CA ASP A 505 37.30 -23.75 -6.66
C ASP A 505 38.34 -24.59 -5.92
N LYS A 506 39.21 -25.25 -6.69
CA LYS A 506 40.16 -26.24 -6.19
C LYS A 506 41.16 -25.65 -5.23
N GLU A 507 41.54 -24.40 -5.42
CA GLU A 507 42.47 -23.72 -4.52
C GLU A 507 41.81 -23.40 -3.18
N THR A 508 40.61 -22.81 -3.19
CA THR A 508 39.84 -22.50 -1.98
C THR A 508 39.49 -23.76 -1.18
N ALA A 509 39.02 -24.82 -1.86
CA ALA A 509 38.74 -26.11 -1.24
C ALA A 509 39.99 -26.68 -0.57
N ARG A 510 41.15 -26.63 -1.25
CA ARG A 510 42.42 -27.10 -0.71
C ARG A 510 42.90 -26.25 0.47
N ARG A 511 42.77 -24.93 0.42
CA ARG A 511 43.10 -24.03 1.54
C ARG A 511 42.25 -24.38 2.78
N ALA A 512 40.95 -24.59 2.61
CA ALA A 512 40.07 -25.01 3.71
C ALA A 512 40.40 -26.41 4.24
N GLU A 513 40.76 -27.35 3.37
CA GLU A 513 41.22 -28.68 3.76
C GLU A 513 42.50 -28.62 4.60
N LEU A 514 43.46 -27.75 4.24
CA LEU A 514 44.69 -27.56 5.01
C LEU A 514 44.44 -26.94 6.39
N LEU A 515 43.43 -26.07 6.51
CA LEU A 515 43.06 -25.43 7.78
C LEU A 515 42.28 -26.38 8.72
N TYR A 516 41.36 -27.18 8.16
CA TYR A 516 40.38 -27.92 8.96
C TYR A 516 40.56 -29.46 8.92
N GLY A 517 41.37 -29.97 7.99
CA GLY A 517 41.68 -31.39 7.79
C GLY A 517 40.54 -32.26 7.27
N HIS A 518 39.31 -32.05 7.75
CA HIS A 518 38.13 -32.82 7.37
C HIS A 518 36.91 -31.91 7.28
N ILE A 519 36.02 -32.12 6.29
CA ILE A 519 34.87 -31.23 6.01
C ILE A 519 33.93 -31.05 7.21
N GLU A 520 33.73 -32.11 7.99
CA GLU A 520 32.94 -32.04 9.23
C GLU A 520 33.54 -31.10 10.29
N ASN A 521 34.81 -30.68 10.19
CA ASN A 521 35.43 -29.73 11.13
C ASN A 521 35.22 -28.27 10.71
N LEU A 522 34.69 -28.02 9.51
CA LEU A 522 34.50 -26.67 8.98
C LEU A 522 33.52 -25.89 9.85
N GLU A 523 34.01 -24.80 10.42
CA GLU A 523 33.23 -23.92 11.29
C GLU A 523 32.12 -23.21 10.52
N LEU A 524 31.02 -22.87 11.22
CA LEU A 524 29.85 -22.26 10.59
C LEU A 524 30.17 -20.93 9.90
N TYR A 525 30.92 -20.03 10.57
CA TYR A 525 31.19 -18.69 10.03
C TYR A 525 31.92 -18.73 8.68
N PRO A 526 33.17 -19.22 8.58
CA PRO A 526 33.86 -19.29 7.30
C PRO A 526 33.18 -20.27 6.32
N GLY A 527 32.54 -21.32 6.84
CA GLY A 527 31.78 -22.27 6.04
C GLY A 527 30.60 -21.65 5.29
N LEU A 528 29.91 -20.67 5.89
CA LEU A 528 28.82 -19.92 5.24
C LEU A 528 29.35 -18.83 4.29
N MET A 529 30.40 -18.11 4.68
CA MET A 529 30.90 -16.96 3.92
C MET A 529 31.64 -17.36 2.64
N ALA A 530 32.38 -18.47 2.68
CA ALA A 530 33.14 -19.00 1.54
C ALA A 530 32.43 -20.17 0.80
N GLU A 531 31.16 -20.43 1.12
CA GLU A 531 30.37 -21.48 0.43
C GLU A 531 30.18 -21.15 -1.05
N THR A 532 30.09 -22.20 -1.89
CA THR A 532 29.66 -22.03 -3.29
C THR A 532 28.32 -21.31 -3.39
N THR A 533 28.24 -20.32 -4.28
CA THR A 533 27.06 -19.46 -4.43
C THR A 533 26.03 -20.05 -5.39
N LYS A 534 24.78 -19.63 -5.23
CA LYS A 534 23.70 -19.95 -6.17
C LYS A 534 23.81 -19.08 -7.42
N PRO A 535 23.50 -19.60 -8.62
CA PRO A 535 23.50 -18.81 -9.84
C PRO A 535 22.33 -17.82 -9.87
N ALA A 536 22.48 -16.72 -10.61
CA ALA A 536 21.40 -15.77 -10.86
C ALA A 536 20.30 -16.38 -11.74
N MET A 537 19.11 -16.59 -11.17
CA MET A 537 17.95 -17.12 -11.89
C MET A 537 16.64 -16.74 -11.17
N PRO A 538 15.46 -16.92 -11.78
CA PRO A 538 14.19 -16.94 -11.04
C PRO A 538 14.27 -17.90 -9.83
N GLY A 539 13.95 -17.41 -8.64
CA GLY A 539 14.12 -18.10 -7.36
C GLY A 539 15.48 -17.88 -6.68
N SER A 540 16.45 -17.25 -7.35
CA SER A 540 17.76 -16.90 -6.77
C SER A 540 18.27 -15.57 -7.33
N GLY A 541 17.86 -14.49 -6.67
CA GLY A 541 18.24 -13.12 -7.02
C GLY A 541 19.42 -12.63 -6.21
N VAL A 542 19.46 -12.87 -4.89
CA VAL A 542 20.59 -12.47 -4.02
C VAL A 542 21.83 -13.38 -4.16
N CYS A 543 21.70 -14.51 -4.84
CA CYS A 543 22.81 -15.42 -5.18
C CYS A 543 23.75 -15.75 -3.99
N PRO A 544 23.24 -16.10 -2.80
CA PRO A 544 24.08 -16.33 -1.64
C PRO A 544 24.67 -17.75 -1.68
N GLY A 545 25.47 -18.12 -0.67
CA GLY A 545 25.84 -19.51 -0.41
C GLY A 545 24.63 -20.44 -0.33
N GLN A 546 24.81 -21.72 -0.69
CA GLN A 546 23.72 -22.71 -0.74
C GLN A 546 22.92 -22.81 0.58
N THR A 547 23.63 -22.88 1.72
CA THR A 547 23.09 -22.96 3.07
C THR A 547 22.44 -21.64 3.48
N THR A 548 23.16 -20.53 3.30
CA THR A 548 22.65 -19.18 3.58
C THR A 548 21.32 -18.92 2.87
N GLY A 549 21.21 -19.27 1.59
CA GLY A 549 19.98 -19.07 0.82
C GLY A 549 18.78 -19.89 1.31
N ARG A 550 19.00 -21.05 1.94
CA ARG A 550 17.91 -21.83 2.58
C ARG A 550 17.51 -21.20 3.91
N GLY A 551 18.49 -20.82 4.72
CA GLY A 551 18.29 -20.25 6.05
C GLY A 551 17.53 -18.92 6.02
N ILE A 552 17.89 -17.99 5.12
CA ILE A 552 17.19 -16.69 5.00
C ILE A 552 15.68 -16.88 4.82
N LEU A 553 15.26 -17.86 4.02
CA LEU A 553 13.84 -18.11 3.77
C LEU A 553 13.13 -18.71 4.98
N ASP A 554 13.80 -19.59 5.75
CA ASP A 554 13.24 -20.12 7.00
C ASP A 554 13.05 -19.03 8.04
N ASP A 555 14.06 -18.16 8.21
CA ASP A 555 14.03 -17.08 9.18
C ASP A 555 13.00 -16.00 8.81
N ALA A 556 12.90 -15.63 7.53
CA ALA A 556 11.87 -14.71 7.06
C ALA A 556 10.45 -15.21 7.35
N VAL A 557 10.22 -16.53 7.23
CA VAL A 557 8.95 -17.16 7.62
C VAL A 557 8.74 -17.04 9.13
N ALA A 558 9.74 -17.38 9.94
CA ALA A 558 9.65 -17.32 11.40
C ALA A 558 9.35 -15.90 11.91
N LEU A 559 10.08 -14.89 11.40
CA LEU A 559 9.95 -13.48 11.81
C LEU A 559 8.54 -12.93 11.58
N VAL A 560 8.00 -13.11 10.38
CA VAL A 560 6.69 -12.52 10.01
C VAL A 560 5.53 -13.37 10.52
N ARG A 561 5.63 -14.71 10.39
CA ARG A 561 4.55 -15.61 10.79
C ARG A 561 4.45 -15.71 12.31
N GLY A 562 5.57 -15.59 13.04
CA GLY A 562 5.61 -15.59 14.50
C GLY A 562 5.12 -14.28 15.12
N ASP A 563 5.19 -13.15 14.42
CA ASP A 563 4.70 -11.86 14.91
C ASP A 563 3.17 -11.76 14.83
N ARG A 564 2.51 -11.62 15.99
CA ARG A 564 1.04 -11.46 16.08
C ARG A 564 0.54 -10.26 15.28
N PHE A 565 1.26 -9.14 15.31
CA PHE A 565 0.86 -7.88 14.66
C PHE A 565 1.09 -7.86 13.15
N LEU A 566 1.84 -8.83 12.59
CA LEU A 566 1.99 -9.04 11.14
C LEU A 566 1.18 -10.25 10.64
N SER A 567 0.42 -10.90 11.52
CA SER A 567 -0.37 -12.09 11.21
C SER A 567 -1.83 -11.96 11.69
N PHE A 568 -2.13 -12.35 12.94
CA PHE A 568 -3.48 -12.31 13.50
C PHE A 568 -4.01 -10.89 13.68
N ASP A 569 -3.19 -10.02 14.26
CA ASP A 569 -3.49 -8.62 14.56
C ASP A 569 -3.05 -7.68 13.43
N PHE A 570 -2.91 -8.18 12.20
CA PHE A 570 -2.75 -7.31 11.01
C PHE A 570 -4.13 -7.01 10.40
N ASN A 571 -4.93 -6.24 11.13
CA ASN A 571 -6.34 -5.97 10.81
C ASN A 571 -6.78 -4.56 11.26
N SER A 572 -8.01 -4.16 10.96
CA SER A 572 -8.49 -2.80 11.23
C SER A 572 -8.64 -2.44 12.70
N ASN A 573 -8.63 -3.40 13.63
CA ASN A 573 -8.63 -3.10 15.06
C ASN A 573 -7.29 -2.46 15.50
N THR A 574 -6.17 -3.00 15.05
CA THR A 574 -4.81 -2.54 15.39
C THR A 574 -4.25 -1.49 14.42
N LEU A 575 -4.84 -1.39 13.23
CA LEU A 575 -4.41 -0.49 12.16
C LEU A 575 -5.37 0.67 11.89
N THR A 576 -6.58 0.69 12.45
CA THR A 576 -7.73 1.51 11.99
C THR A 576 -8.27 1.05 10.62
N GLN A 577 -9.47 1.49 10.22
CA GLN A 577 -10.03 1.15 8.91
C GLN A 577 -9.19 1.78 7.79
N PHE A 578 -8.84 3.05 7.94
CA PHE A 578 -7.97 3.81 7.06
C PHE A 578 -6.58 3.17 6.97
N GLY A 579 -5.95 2.83 8.08
CA GLY A 579 -4.61 2.22 8.04
C GLY A 579 -4.61 0.85 7.37
N ALA A 580 -5.64 0.03 7.58
CA ALA A 580 -5.81 -1.23 6.86
C ALA A 580 -6.04 -1.02 5.35
N ALA A 581 -6.87 -0.04 4.97
CA ALA A 581 -7.12 0.31 3.56
C ALA A 581 -5.86 0.88 2.88
N LEU A 582 -5.10 1.72 3.58
CA LEU A 582 -3.86 2.33 3.14
C LEU A 582 -2.79 1.28 2.83
N LEU A 583 -2.66 0.27 3.69
CA LEU A 583 -1.76 -0.88 3.47
C LEU A 583 -2.28 -1.79 2.35
N GLY A 584 -3.60 -1.97 2.23
CA GLY A 584 -4.23 -2.76 1.18
C GLY A 584 -4.03 -2.19 -0.23
N ASP A 585 -3.88 -0.87 -0.37
CA ASP A 585 -3.57 -0.20 -1.64
C ASP A 585 -2.07 0.04 -1.84
N ALA A 586 -1.18 -0.36 -0.93
CA ALA A 586 0.22 0.11 -0.91
C ALA A 586 1.10 -0.29 -2.12
N VAL A 587 0.67 -1.24 -2.96
CA VAL A 587 1.43 -1.67 -4.13
C VAL A 587 1.49 -0.58 -5.20
N ALA A 588 2.69 -0.33 -5.74
CA ALA A 588 2.93 0.59 -6.84
C ALA A 588 2.80 -0.15 -8.19
N PRO A 589 1.88 0.25 -9.08
CA PRO A 589 1.79 -0.33 -10.41
C PRO A 589 3.08 -0.13 -11.22
N GLY A 590 3.48 -1.14 -11.99
CA GLY A 590 4.75 -1.13 -12.73
C GLY A 590 5.98 -1.50 -11.90
N ALA A 591 5.83 -1.76 -10.60
CA ALA A 591 6.94 -2.16 -9.71
C ALA A 591 7.00 -3.68 -9.43
N TYR A 592 6.37 -4.50 -10.28
CA TYR A 592 6.34 -5.97 -10.11
C TYR A 592 5.86 -6.42 -8.71
N GLY A 593 4.84 -5.74 -8.17
CA GLY A 593 4.29 -6.01 -6.83
C GLY A 593 4.89 -5.17 -5.69
N GLY A 594 5.93 -4.38 -5.96
CA GLY A 594 6.64 -3.56 -4.97
C GLY A 594 5.82 -2.47 -4.29
N VAL A 595 6.23 -2.09 -3.07
CA VAL A 595 5.62 -1.09 -2.18
C VAL A 595 6.57 0.07 -1.90
N PHE A 596 7.88 -0.17 -1.89
CA PHE A 596 8.88 0.87 -1.65
C PHE A 596 8.77 2.12 -2.56
N PRO A 597 8.37 2.01 -3.85
CA PRO A 597 8.20 3.19 -4.69
C PRO A 597 7.20 4.20 -4.13
N LYS A 598 6.12 3.75 -3.45
CA LYS A 598 5.16 4.67 -2.81
C LYS A 598 5.82 5.51 -1.71
N LEU A 599 6.74 4.92 -0.95
CA LEU A 599 7.50 5.64 0.07
C LEU A 599 8.46 6.64 -0.56
N LEU A 600 9.16 6.27 -1.64
CA LEU A 600 10.04 7.19 -2.38
C LEU A 600 9.28 8.41 -2.92
N PHE A 601 8.14 8.20 -3.61
CA PHE A 601 7.35 9.31 -4.17
C PHE A 601 6.80 10.26 -3.11
N LYS A 602 6.50 9.73 -1.91
CA LYS A 602 5.94 10.51 -0.80
C LYS A 602 7.00 11.23 0.01
N ALA A 603 8.13 10.56 0.27
CA ALA A 603 9.20 11.08 1.10
C ALA A 603 10.13 12.04 0.36
N LEU A 604 10.25 11.91 -0.96
CA LEU A 604 11.13 12.72 -1.82
C LEU A 604 10.35 13.25 -3.04
N PRO A 605 9.40 14.18 -2.82
CA PRO A 605 8.63 14.78 -3.90
C PRO A 605 9.56 15.44 -4.93
N GLY A 606 9.25 15.27 -6.22
CA GLY A 606 10.06 15.87 -7.29
C GLY A 606 11.38 15.16 -7.60
N ALA A 607 11.75 14.10 -6.87
CA ALA A 607 12.97 13.35 -7.13
C ALA A 607 12.81 12.21 -8.15
N PHE A 608 11.60 11.67 -8.31
CA PHE A 608 11.34 10.49 -9.14
C PHE A 608 10.07 10.67 -9.99
N THR A 609 10.03 10.02 -11.16
CA THR A 609 8.85 9.95 -12.02
C THR A 609 8.16 8.60 -11.89
N GLY A 610 6.86 8.52 -12.23
CA GLY A 610 6.01 7.35 -12.03
C GLY A 610 6.25 6.21 -13.02
N THR A 611 7.23 6.38 -13.91
CA THR A 611 7.62 5.44 -14.97
C THR A 611 9.11 5.16 -14.98
N SER A 612 9.87 5.66 -14.01
CA SER A 612 11.32 5.43 -13.94
C SER A 612 11.65 4.13 -13.18
N PRO A 613 12.55 3.28 -13.70
CA PRO A 613 13.03 2.12 -12.96
C PRO A 613 13.82 2.51 -11.71
N TYR A 614 14.32 3.75 -11.59
CA TYR A 614 14.94 4.25 -10.36
C TYR A 614 13.97 4.27 -9.18
N ALA A 615 12.66 4.42 -9.43
CA ALA A 615 11.67 4.29 -8.37
C ALA A 615 11.01 2.91 -8.36
N LEU A 616 10.72 2.34 -9.53
CA LEU A 616 9.91 1.11 -9.67
C LEU A 616 10.70 -0.20 -9.57
N LEU A 617 12.01 -0.18 -9.80
CA LEU A 617 12.93 -1.33 -9.66
C LEU A 617 14.20 -0.92 -8.89
N PRO A 618 14.09 -0.27 -7.71
CA PRO A 618 15.19 0.46 -7.10
C PRO A 618 16.30 -0.45 -6.55
N PHE A 619 16.08 -1.76 -6.42
CA PHE A 619 17.10 -2.72 -5.98
C PHE A 619 17.97 -3.29 -7.09
N TYR A 620 17.72 -2.91 -8.34
CA TYR A 620 18.50 -3.32 -9.49
C TYR A 620 19.27 -2.13 -10.05
N THR A 621 20.53 -2.37 -10.44
CA THR A 621 21.29 -1.39 -11.22
C THR A 621 20.53 -1.01 -12.50
N PRO A 622 20.71 0.21 -13.05
CA PRO A 622 20.03 0.63 -14.27
C PRO A 622 20.20 -0.35 -15.45
N ASP A 623 21.39 -0.93 -15.59
CA ASP A 623 21.68 -1.94 -16.61
C ASP A 623 20.88 -3.23 -16.39
N ALA A 624 20.80 -3.70 -15.13
CA ALA A 624 20.02 -4.87 -14.79
C ALA A 624 18.51 -4.64 -14.96
N ALA A 625 18.00 -3.50 -14.53
CA ALA A 625 16.60 -3.10 -14.73
C ALA A 625 16.25 -3.04 -16.23
N ARG A 626 17.09 -2.41 -17.06
CA ARG A 626 16.94 -2.41 -18.52
C ARG A 626 16.87 -3.83 -19.09
N GLY A 627 17.75 -4.72 -18.64
CA GLY A 627 17.76 -6.13 -19.04
C GLY A 627 16.47 -6.87 -18.67
N ILE A 628 15.98 -6.67 -17.44
CA ILE A 628 14.71 -7.23 -16.95
C ILE A 628 13.54 -6.75 -17.80
N LEU A 629 13.42 -5.45 -17.99
CA LEU A 629 12.33 -4.83 -18.73
C LEU A 629 12.33 -5.25 -20.21
N LYS A 630 13.51 -5.36 -20.82
CA LYS A 630 13.66 -5.86 -22.19
C LYS A 630 13.20 -7.32 -22.30
N ALA A 631 13.64 -8.19 -21.38
CA ALA A 631 13.24 -9.60 -21.37
C ALA A 631 11.73 -9.77 -21.15
N ASN A 632 11.12 -8.89 -20.38
CA ASN A 632 9.67 -8.89 -20.11
C ASN A 632 8.84 -8.19 -21.19
N GLY A 633 9.45 -7.64 -22.24
CA GLY A 633 8.74 -6.92 -23.30
C GLY A 633 8.04 -5.64 -22.82
N ALA A 634 8.56 -4.99 -21.78
CA ALA A 634 7.94 -3.84 -21.12
C ALA A 634 8.75 -2.54 -21.27
N LEU A 635 9.86 -2.57 -22.03
CA LEU A 635 10.82 -1.45 -22.10
C LEU A 635 10.19 -0.12 -22.54
N ASP A 636 9.20 -0.16 -23.44
CA ASP A 636 8.45 0.97 -23.96
C ASP A 636 7.54 1.66 -22.93
N LYS A 637 7.30 1.02 -21.79
CA LYS A 637 6.46 1.55 -20.70
C LYS A 637 7.22 2.39 -19.68
N TYR A 638 8.57 2.41 -19.76
CA TYR A 638 9.46 3.05 -18.78
C TYR A 638 10.37 4.09 -19.40
N VAL A 639 10.73 5.09 -18.60
CA VAL A 639 11.74 6.11 -18.93
C VAL A 639 13.03 5.74 -18.18
N LEU A 640 14.08 5.37 -18.93
CA LEU A 640 15.26 4.68 -18.37
C LEU A 640 16.34 5.64 -17.87
N GLU A 641 16.25 6.92 -18.24
CA GLU A 641 17.15 7.97 -17.83
C GLU A 641 17.10 8.18 -16.31
N ARG A 642 18.23 8.59 -15.73
CA ARG A 642 18.29 9.02 -14.33
C ARG A 642 17.36 10.23 -14.16
N PRO A 643 16.29 10.15 -13.35
CA PRO A 643 15.39 11.28 -13.19
C PRO A 643 16.13 12.44 -12.49
N PRO A 644 15.91 13.70 -12.89
CA PRO A 644 16.46 14.85 -12.19
C PRO A 644 15.96 14.92 -10.73
N SER A 645 16.78 15.48 -9.84
CA SER A 645 16.41 15.80 -8.46
C SER A 645 15.95 17.27 -8.38
N GLY A 646 15.16 17.63 -7.37
CA GLY A 646 14.69 19.01 -7.18
C GLY A 646 13.69 19.48 -8.24
N MET A 647 12.85 18.58 -8.77
CA MET A 647 11.77 18.91 -9.74
C MET A 647 10.39 18.95 -9.08
N ASP A 648 10.36 19.32 -7.81
CA ASP A 648 9.17 19.53 -7.01
C ASP A 648 8.23 20.55 -7.64
N ILE A 649 6.94 20.33 -7.44
CA ILE A 649 5.90 21.20 -7.97
C ILE A 649 5.94 22.50 -7.18
N ILE A 650 5.96 23.62 -7.91
CA ILE A 650 5.84 24.96 -7.34
C ILE A 650 4.52 25.59 -7.75
N SER A 651 4.11 26.67 -7.08
CA SER A 651 2.84 27.34 -7.38
C SER A 651 2.94 28.85 -7.48
N ILE A 652 2.11 29.39 -8.37
CA ILE A 652 1.78 30.82 -8.49
C ILE A 652 0.39 30.98 -7.88
N GLN A 653 0.19 31.92 -6.96
CA GLN A 653 -0.97 31.91 -6.06
C GLN A 653 -1.79 33.21 -6.06
N THR A 654 -1.20 34.35 -6.37
CA THR A 654 -1.96 35.61 -6.42
C THR A 654 -2.80 35.66 -7.68
N HIS A 655 -3.90 36.42 -7.63
CA HIS A 655 -4.81 36.52 -8.75
C HIS A 655 -4.12 37.09 -10.01
N ASP A 656 -3.34 38.15 -9.85
CA ASP A 656 -2.62 38.78 -10.96
C ASP A 656 -1.48 37.89 -11.48
N GLY A 657 -0.73 37.24 -10.58
CA GLY A 657 0.29 36.26 -10.98
C GLY A 657 -0.28 35.10 -11.78
N CYS A 658 -1.42 34.55 -11.34
CA CYS A 658 -2.13 33.49 -12.06
C CYS A 658 -2.64 33.94 -13.43
N LYS A 659 -3.23 35.14 -13.54
CA LYS A 659 -3.66 35.70 -14.84
C LYS A 659 -2.48 35.88 -15.80
N ALA A 660 -1.39 36.47 -15.32
CA ALA A 660 -0.18 36.67 -16.11
C ALA A 660 0.40 35.32 -16.60
N ALA A 661 0.43 34.31 -15.74
CA ALA A 661 0.89 32.97 -16.11
C ALA A 661 -0.02 32.29 -17.15
N PHE A 662 -1.34 32.50 -17.10
CA PHE A 662 -2.26 31.99 -18.12
C PHE A 662 -2.08 32.68 -19.49
N GLU A 663 -1.72 33.96 -19.49
CA GLU A 663 -1.51 34.73 -20.72
C GLU A 663 -0.13 34.46 -21.37
N ASP A 664 0.88 34.12 -20.56
CA ASP A 664 2.24 33.80 -21.01
C ASP A 664 2.42 32.35 -21.47
N ARG A 665 1.93 32.10 -22.67
CA ARG A 665 2.00 30.80 -23.36
C ARG A 665 3.39 30.43 -23.86
N THR A 666 4.32 31.38 -23.87
CA THR A 666 5.70 31.10 -24.31
C THR A 666 6.51 30.45 -23.20
N ASN A 667 6.23 30.83 -21.95
CA ASN A 667 6.90 30.31 -20.78
C ASN A 667 6.13 29.16 -20.13
N PHE A 668 4.79 29.21 -20.12
CA PHE A 668 3.95 28.22 -19.46
C PHE A 668 3.13 27.43 -20.47
N VAL A 669 3.66 26.28 -20.88
CA VAL A 669 3.06 25.41 -21.90
C VAL A 669 2.20 24.31 -21.27
N VAL A 670 1.20 23.83 -22.01
CA VAL A 670 0.35 22.71 -21.58
C VAL A 670 1.09 21.37 -21.65
N MET A 671 0.75 20.46 -20.74
CA MET A 671 1.36 19.12 -20.65
C MET A 671 0.44 17.99 -21.17
N TYR A 672 -0.75 18.33 -21.63
CA TYR A 672 -1.86 17.38 -21.82
C TYR A 672 -1.75 16.52 -23.07
N GLN A 673 -1.01 16.99 -24.08
CA GLN A 673 -1.03 16.44 -25.44
C GLN A 673 -0.67 14.95 -25.49
N ALA A 674 0.33 14.51 -24.72
CA ALA A 674 0.73 13.11 -24.68
C ALA A 674 -0.38 12.22 -24.09
N ALA A 675 -0.99 12.64 -22.99
CA ALA A 675 -2.09 11.92 -22.35
C ALA A 675 -3.34 11.87 -23.24
N ILE A 676 -3.64 12.97 -23.96
CA ILE A 676 -4.72 13.03 -24.95
C ILE A 676 -4.50 11.98 -26.03
N ARG A 677 -3.35 12.00 -26.72
CA ARG A 677 -3.02 11.05 -27.79
C ARG A 677 -3.11 9.59 -27.36
N ASN A 678 -2.69 9.29 -26.12
CA ASN A 678 -2.80 7.95 -25.55
C ASN A 678 -4.27 7.47 -25.47
N CYS A 679 -5.19 8.34 -25.05
CA CYS A 679 -6.62 8.02 -25.00
C CYS A 679 -7.26 7.95 -26.39
N THR A 680 -6.85 8.82 -27.30
CA THR A 680 -7.53 9.04 -28.61
C THR A 680 -6.91 8.25 -29.76
N ALA A 681 -6.06 7.25 -29.51
CA ALA A 681 -5.37 6.47 -30.55
C ALA A 681 -4.47 7.31 -31.47
N GLY A 682 -3.79 8.32 -30.90
CA GLY A 682 -2.84 9.18 -31.62
C GLY A 682 -3.44 10.48 -32.16
N HIS A 683 -4.75 10.69 -32.02
CA HIS A 683 -5.43 11.91 -32.46
C HIS A 683 -5.30 13.05 -31.43
N ASP A 684 -5.40 14.29 -31.91
CA ASP A 684 -5.23 15.47 -31.06
C ASP A 684 -6.59 16.02 -30.58
N PHE A 685 -6.56 16.83 -29.51
CA PHE A 685 -7.71 17.62 -29.04
C PHE A 685 -7.23 19.01 -28.64
N LEU A 686 -8.08 20.04 -28.83
CA LEU A 686 -7.68 21.45 -28.82
C LEU A 686 -6.94 21.90 -27.54
N ILE A 687 -7.29 21.37 -26.37
CA ILE A 687 -6.67 21.78 -25.10
C ILE A 687 -5.19 21.40 -24.99
N GLY A 688 -4.70 20.52 -25.87
CA GLY A 688 -3.29 20.15 -25.93
C GLY A 688 -2.42 21.09 -26.77
N TRP A 689 -2.98 22.18 -27.33
CA TRP A 689 -2.27 23.10 -28.21
C TRP A 689 -2.12 24.49 -27.60
N ASP A 690 -0.90 25.04 -27.60
CA ASP A 690 -0.63 26.44 -27.25
C ASP A 690 -0.68 27.40 -28.46
N ASP A 691 -0.76 26.84 -29.69
CA ASP A 691 -0.95 27.61 -30.92
C ASP A 691 -2.39 28.11 -31.06
N ALA A 692 -2.58 29.43 -30.98
CA ALA A 692 -3.89 30.05 -30.98
C ALA A 692 -4.67 29.81 -32.28
N LYS A 693 -4.02 29.88 -33.43
CA LYS A 693 -4.71 29.75 -34.71
C LYS A 693 -5.34 28.36 -34.84
N ARG A 694 -4.53 27.33 -34.59
CA ARG A 694 -4.96 25.93 -34.61
C ARG A 694 -6.04 25.66 -33.56
N HIS A 695 -5.86 26.19 -32.35
CA HIS A 695 -6.83 26.08 -31.26
C HIS A 695 -8.17 26.71 -31.61
N ASP A 696 -8.18 27.98 -32.03
CA ASP A 696 -9.40 28.77 -32.23
C ASP A 696 -10.21 28.25 -33.42
N GLU A 697 -9.56 27.80 -34.49
CA GLU A 697 -10.23 27.15 -35.62
C GLU A 697 -11.00 25.90 -35.17
N ARG A 698 -10.36 25.01 -34.39
CA ARG A 698 -11.01 23.80 -33.86
C ARG A 698 -12.08 24.14 -32.83
N SER A 699 -11.81 25.09 -31.94
CA SER A 699 -12.73 25.55 -30.90
C SER A 699 -14.03 26.10 -31.51
N ASN A 700 -13.94 26.94 -32.55
CA ASN A 700 -15.11 27.49 -33.24
C ASN A 700 -16.00 26.40 -33.86
N ILE A 701 -15.39 25.38 -34.49
CA ILE A 701 -16.11 24.23 -35.05
C ILE A 701 -16.86 23.49 -33.95
N LEU A 702 -16.16 23.15 -32.86
CA LEU A 702 -16.75 22.40 -31.75
C LEU A 702 -17.79 23.22 -31.00
N HIS A 703 -17.61 24.52 -30.82
CA HIS A 703 -18.62 25.39 -30.21
C HIS A 703 -19.93 25.35 -30.99
N LYS A 704 -19.85 25.46 -32.32
CA LYS A 704 -21.03 25.40 -33.20
C LYS A 704 -21.73 24.04 -33.16
N ALA A 705 -20.96 22.95 -33.11
CA ALA A 705 -21.51 21.60 -33.04
C ALA A 705 -22.12 21.28 -31.66
N PHE A 706 -21.36 21.58 -30.61
CA PHE A 706 -21.64 21.18 -29.24
C PHE A 706 -22.67 22.05 -28.53
N PHE A 707 -22.83 23.34 -28.85
CA PHE A 707 -23.82 24.18 -28.19
C PHE A 707 -25.02 24.44 -29.11
N GLU A 708 -26.17 23.85 -28.81
CA GLU A 708 -27.43 24.10 -29.51
C GLU A 708 -28.12 25.40 -29.13
N ASP A 709 -29.12 25.77 -29.93
CA ASP A 709 -30.02 26.85 -29.60
C ASP A 709 -30.77 26.50 -28.31
N GLY A 710 -30.77 27.43 -27.36
CA GLY A 710 -31.35 27.21 -26.03
C GLY A 710 -30.57 26.21 -25.16
N PHE A 711 -29.29 25.93 -25.46
CA PHE A 711 -28.46 24.97 -24.74
C PHE A 711 -28.58 25.06 -23.20
N GLU A 712 -28.39 26.25 -22.63
CA GLU A 712 -28.44 26.44 -21.17
C GLU A 712 -29.79 26.06 -20.58
N LYS A 713 -30.88 26.41 -21.27
CA LYS A 713 -32.25 26.05 -20.87
C LYS A 713 -32.44 24.53 -20.93
N ASN A 714 -32.03 23.88 -22.01
CA ASN A 714 -32.14 22.44 -22.18
C ASN A 714 -31.34 21.67 -21.11
N VAL A 715 -30.16 22.17 -20.77
CA VAL A 715 -29.34 21.63 -19.67
C VAL A 715 -30.07 21.77 -18.33
N SER A 716 -30.55 22.98 -18.00
CA SER A 716 -31.27 23.22 -16.74
C SER A 716 -32.50 22.31 -16.61
N GLU A 717 -33.27 22.14 -17.69
CA GLU A 717 -34.43 21.25 -17.73
C GLU A 717 -34.02 19.78 -17.52
N PHE A 718 -32.99 19.31 -18.23
CA PHE A 718 -32.48 17.94 -18.08
C PHE A 718 -32.04 17.64 -16.65
N PHE A 719 -31.21 18.52 -16.08
CA PHE A 719 -30.66 18.34 -14.74
C PHE A 719 -31.77 18.42 -13.68
N SER A 720 -32.68 19.39 -13.78
CA SER A 720 -33.81 19.50 -12.85
C SER A 720 -34.69 18.24 -12.87
N LEU A 721 -35.04 17.74 -14.05
CA LEU A 721 -35.87 16.55 -14.20
C LEU A 721 -35.19 15.30 -13.61
N ASN A 722 -33.93 15.05 -13.96
CA ASN A 722 -33.22 13.84 -13.55
C ASN A 722 -32.84 13.87 -12.07
N VAL A 723 -32.41 15.02 -11.53
CA VAL A 723 -32.11 15.16 -10.10
C VAL A 723 -33.35 14.87 -9.27
N LYS A 724 -34.49 15.47 -9.61
CA LYS A 724 -35.78 15.20 -8.94
C LYS A 724 -36.14 13.71 -8.97
N LYS A 725 -36.08 13.09 -10.16
CA LYS A 725 -36.40 11.66 -10.35
C LYS A 725 -35.48 10.75 -9.52
N LEU A 726 -34.19 11.05 -9.47
CA LEU A 726 -33.21 10.27 -8.71
C LEU A 726 -33.44 10.42 -7.19
N ILE A 727 -33.76 11.63 -6.72
CA ILE A 727 -34.10 11.85 -5.31
C ILE A 727 -35.34 11.05 -4.92
N GLU A 728 -36.40 11.10 -5.73
CA GLU A 728 -37.64 10.35 -5.48
C GLU A 728 -37.41 8.84 -5.48
N LYS A 729 -36.61 8.33 -6.42
CA LYS A 729 -36.32 6.90 -6.58
C LYS A 729 -35.45 6.34 -5.44
N ASN A 730 -34.43 7.08 -5.02
CA ASN A 730 -33.36 6.56 -4.15
C ASN A 730 -33.50 6.96 -2.68
N SER A 731 -34.59 7.62 -2.29
CA SER A 731 -34.80 8.02 -0.89
C SER A 731 -35.37 6.89 -0.04
N LEU A 732 -34.72 6.65 1.10
CA LEU A 732 -35.22 5.77 2.16
C LEU A 732 -36.30 6.49 2.96
N HIS A 733 -37.36 5.76 3.29
CA HIS A 733 -38.52 6.28 4.01
C HIS A 733 -38.53 5.74 5.45
N PHE A 734 -38.70 6.64 6.43
CA PHE A 734 -38.80 6.28 7.84
C PHE A 734 -40.17 6.65 8.41
N SER A 735 -40.43 6.18 9.63
CA SER A 735 -41.59 6.59 10.41
C SER A 735 -41.60 8.11 10.64
N LYS A 736 -42.80 8.69 10.80
CA LYS A 736 -43.03 10.13 11.01
C LYS A 736 -42.59 11.05 9.86
N GLY A 737 -42.53 10.54 8.63
CA GLY A 737 -42.31 11.35 7.43
C GLY A 737 -40.87 11.80 7.19
N ARG A 738 -39.88 11.33 7.96
CA ARG A 738 -38.46 11.57 7.67
C ARG A 738 -38.02 10.72 6.47
N LYS A 739 -37.28 11.33 5.55
CA LYS A 739 -36.61 10.66 4.42
C LYS A 739 -35.09 10.86 4.50
N SER A 740 -34.32 9.93 3.94
CA SER A 740 -32.87 10.10 3.78
C SER A 740 -32.36 9.60 2.43
N ILE A 741 -31.29 10.20 1.93
CA ILE A 741 -30.66 9.85 0.64
C ILE A 741 -29.15 10.03 0.71
N ASP A 742 -28.39 9.16 0.06
CA ASP A 742 -26.98 9.43 -0.24
C ASP A 742 -26.90 10.32 -1.50
N ILE A 743 -26.83 11.63 -1.28
CA ILE A 743 -26.94 12.60 -2.37
C ILE A 743 -25.78 12.50 -3.37
N VAL A 744 -24.61 12.02 -2.92
CA VAL A 744 -23.43 11.94 -3.77
C VAL A 744 -23.49 10.70 -4.65
N ARG A 745 -23.66 9.53 -4.02
CA ARG A 745 -23.70 8.24 -4.72
C ARG A 745 -24.90 8.15 -5.67
N ASP A 746 -26.07 8.60 -5.22
CA ASP A 746 -27.34 8.32 -5.90
C ASP A 746 -27.82 9.45 -6.82
N VAL A 747 -27.18 10.63 -6.75
CA VAL A 747 -27.61 11.81 -7.53
C VAL A 747 -26.43 12.50 -8.21
N THR A 748 -25.51 13.13 -7.47
CA THR A 748 -24.50 14.01 -8.09
C THR A 748 -23.49 13.24 -8.95
N ASN A 749 -23.13 12.01 -8.58
CA ASN A 749 -22.25 11.15 -9.40
C ASN A 749 -22.99 10.49 -10.58
N ILE A 750 -24.32 10.60 -10.64
CA ILE A 750 -25.15 9.94 -11.67
C ILE A 750 -25.65 10.94 -12.71
N THR A 751 -26.18 12.10 -12.31
CA THR A 751 -26.87 13.02 -13.25
C THR A 751 -25.98 13.48 -14.41
N PRO A 752 -24.70 13.89 -14.21
CA PRO A 752 -23.82 14.26 -15.32
C PRO A 752 -23.52 13.09 -16.27
N ILE A 753 -23.50 11.85 -15.77
CA ILE A 753 -23.27 10.65 -16.58
C ILE A 753 -24.48 10.30 -17.42
N LEU A 754 -25.69 10.48 -16.88
CA LEU A 754 -26.92 10.37 -17.67
C LEU A 754 -26.95 11.43 -18.79
N TRP A 755 -26.51 12.66 -18.49
CA TRP A 755 -26.43 13.72 -19.48
C TRP A 755 -25.42 13.39 -20.59
N LEU A 756 -24.22 12.92 -20.23
CA LEU A 756 -23.22 12.48 -21.20
C LEU A 756 -23.72 11.31 -22.06
N ALA A 757 -24.39 10.35 -21.45
CA ALA A 757 -24.95 9.22 -22.18
C ALA A 757 -26.04 9.65 -23.18
N ASP A 758 -26.88 10.62 -22.80
CA ASP A 758 -27.87 11.19 -23.70
C ASP A 758 -27.22 11.99 -24.83
N ARG A 759 -26.20 12.79 -24.49
CA ARG A 759 -25.51 13.68 -25.41
C ARG A 759 -24.70 12.95 -26.47
N PHE A 760 -24.02 11.88 -26.07
CA PHE A 760 -23.13 11.11 -26.95
C PHE A 760 -23.74 9.76 -27.37
N ALA A 761 -25.01 9.51 -27.05
CA ALA A 761 -25.70 8.25 -27.33
C ALA A 761 -24.93 7.02 -26.81
N ILE A 762 -24.48 7.07 -25.55
CA ILE A 762 -23.77 5.95 -24.91
C ILE A 762 -24.82 4.95 -24.37
N PRO A 763 -24.81 3.70 -24.84
CA PRO A 763 -25.78 2.70 -24.41
C PRO A 763 -25.49 2.22 -22.98
N LEU A 764 -26.16 2.81 -22.00
CA LEU A 764 -26.03 2.44 -20.60
C LEU A 764 -26.74 1.11 -20.29
N LYS A 765 -26.10 0.26 -19.50
CA LYS A 765 -26.71 -0.96 -18.95
C LYS A 765 -27.50 -0.60 -17.69
N THR A 766 -28.82 -0.70 -17.78
CA THR A 766 -29.75 -0.47 -16.66
C THR A 766 -30.74 -1.63 -16.51
N ALA A 767 -31.61 -1.60 -15.50
CA ALA A 767 -32.68 -2.60 -15.36
C ALA A 767 -33.66 -2.53 -16.54
N GLU A 768 -33.90 -1.34 -17.07
CA GLU A 768 -34.76 -1.08 -18.23
C GLU A 768 -34.06 -1.41 -19.56
N GLN A 769 -32.73 -1.30 -19.62
CA GLN A 769 -31.88 -1.61 -20.78
C GLN A 769 -30.79 -2.64 -20.41
N PRO A 770 -31.14 -3.92 -20.15
CA PRO A 770 -30.19 -4.92 -19.64
C PRO A 770 -29.10 -5.29 -20.65
N HIS A 771 -29.30 -5.01 -21.94
CA HIS A 771 -28.33 -5.26 -23.01
C HIS A 771 -27.44 -4.04 -23.34
N GLY A 772 -27.45 -2.99 -22.52
CA GLY A 772 -26.50 -1.87 -22.65
C GLY A 772 -25.04 -2.32 -22.55
N LEU A 773 -24.11 -1.49 -23.04
CA LEU A 773 -22.69 -1.86 -23.13
C LEU A 773 -21.91 -1.55 -21.85
N VAL A 774 -22.23 -0.45 -21.18
CA VAL A 774 -21.50 0.02 -19.98
C VAL A 774 -22.50 0.41 -18.89
N SER A 775 -22.26 0.02 -17.64
CA SER A 775 -23.06 0.51 -16.51
C SER A 775 -22.80 2.00 -16.24
N ILE A 776 -23.69 2.64 -15.47
CA ILE A 776 -23.52 4.03 -15.03
C ILE A 776 -22.19 4.21 -14.29
N TYR A 777 -21.85 3.27 -13.40
CA TYR A 777 -20.61 3.30 -12.64
C TYR A 777 -19.37 3.14 -13.53
N GLU A 778 -19.40 2.22 -14.50
CA GLU A 778 -18.30 2.05 -15.45
C GLU A 778 -18.11 3.29 -16.32
N ALA A 779 -19.18 3.92 -16.79
CA ALA A 779 -19.12 5.17 -17.55
C ALA A 779 -18.57 6.33 -16.70
N PHE A 780 -19.02 6.46 -15.45
CA PHE A 780 -18.50 7.43 -14.49
C PHE A 780 -17.00 7.28 -14.29
N MET A 781 -16.55 6.07 -13.94
CA MET A 781 -15.14 5.78 -13.71
C MET A 781 -14.31 5.99 -14.99
N ALA A 782 -14.82 5.59 -16.16
CA ALA A 782 -14.15 5.78 -17.44
C ALA A 782 -13.86 7.25 -17.72
N TYR A 783 -14.85 8.14 -17.61
CA TYR A 783 -14.64 9.56 -17.83
C TYR A 783 -13.78 10.22 -16.76
N LEU A 784 -13.94 9.82 -15.49
CA LEU A 784 -13.14 10.35 -14.39
C LEU A 784 -11.65 10.07 -14.58
N VAL A 785 -11.26 8.82 -14.86
CA VAL A 785 -9.84 8.47 -15.02
C VAL A 785 -9.23 9.12 -16.27
N MET A 786 -10.00 9.26 -17.37
CA MET A 786 -9.55 10.00 -18.55
C MET A 786 -9.32 11.48 -18.22
N PHE A 787 -10.23 12.11 -17.49
CA PHE A 787 -10.09 13.51 -17.07
C PHE A 787 -8.84 13.72 -16.21
N MET A 788 -8.67 12.89 -15.18
CA MET A 788 -7.51 12.96 -14.28
C MET A 788 -6.20 12.75 -15.04
N TYR A 789 -6.14 11.75 -15.93
CA TYR A 789 -4.93 11.47 -16.71
C TYR A 789 -4.60 12.59 -17.70
N GLN A 790 -5.60 13.12 -18.41
CA GLN A 790 -5.40 14.15 -19.43
C GLN A 790 -5.05 15.52 -18.83
N SER A 791 -5.58 15.86 -17.64
CA SER A 791 -5.51 17.22 -17.10
C SER A 791 -4.66 17.37 -15.84
N PHE A 792 -4.51 16.32 -15.02
CA PHE A 792 -3.94 16.41 -13.67
C PHE A 792 -2.92 15.31 -13.34
N ASN A 793 -2.32 14.69 -14.36
CA ASN A 793 -1.27 13.69 -14.17
C ASN A 793 0.09 14.31 -13.78
N ILE A 794 0.14 14.92 -12.60
CA ILE A 794 1.34 15.59 -12.04
C ILE A 794 1.94 14.86 -10.85
N MET A 795 1.24 13.85 -10.31
CA MET A 795 1.69 13.08 -9.16
C MET A 795 2.30 11.75 -9.64
N PRO A 796 3.62 11.54 -9.46
CA PRO A 796 4.31 10.34 -9.96
C PRO A 796 3.66 9.01 -9.53
N HIS A 797 3.22 8.91 -8.28
CA HIS A 797 2.60 7.68 -7.76
C HIS A 797 1.28 7.29 -8.45
N ASN A 798 0.64 8.20 -9.17
CA ASN A 798 -0.61 7.95 -9.90
C ASN A 798 -0.39 7.68 -11.40
N GLU A 799 0.75 8.06 -11.96
CA GLU A 799 1.01 8.09 -13.40
C GLU A 799 0.67 6.78 -14.10
N TRP A 800 1.22 5.67 -13.59
CA TRP A 800 1.02 4.36 -14.18
C TRP A 800 -0.45 3.92 -14.13
N LYS A 801 -1.08 4.04 -12.95
CA LYS A 801 -2.48 3.64 -12.71
C LYS A 801 -3.43 4.45 -13.59
N LEU A 802 -3.25 5.76 -13.63
CA LEU A 802 -4.07 6.67 -14.41
C LEU A 802 -3.91 6.40 -15.91
N ARG A 803 -2.68 6.23 -16.40
CA ARG A 803 -2.40 5.93 -17.81
C ARG A 803 -3.10 4.66 -18.27
N GLU A 804 -2.87 3.54 -17.59
CA GLU A 804 -3.45 2.24 -17.97
C GLU A 804 -4.99 2.25 -17.85
N ALA A 805 -5.53 2.83 -16.78
CA ALA A 805 -6.98 2.95 -16.59
C ALA A 805 -7.62 3.84 -17.67
N ALA A 806 -7.03 5.00 -17.98
CA ALA A 806 -7.52 5.94 -18.99
C ALA A 806 -7.44 5.37 -20.40
N MET A 807 -6.34 4.68 -20.75
CA MET A 807 -6.22 4.03 -22.06
C MET A 807 -7.24 2.91 -22.23
N ARG A 808 -7.47 2.08 -21.19
CA ARG A 808 -8.50 1.04 -21.21
C ARG A 808 -9.91 1.62 -21.33
N ALA A 809 -10.20 2.65 -20.54
CA ALA A 809 -11.48 3.36 -20.58
C ALA A 809 -11.75 3.97 -21.96
N ALA A 810 -10.77 4.68 -22.52
CA ALA A 810 -10.88 5.28 -23.84
C ALA A 810 -11.04 4.22 -24.93
N ALA A 811 -10.29 3.11 -24.87
CA ALA A 811 -10.42 2.00 -25.81
C ALA A 811 -11.83 1.40 -25.85
N ALA A 812 -12.56 1.39 -24.73
CA ALA A 812 -13.95 0.93 -24.68
C ALA A 812 -14.94 1.93 -25.28
N LEU A 813 -14.67 3.25 -25.18
CA LEU A 813 -15.57 4.31 -25.69
C LEU A 813 -15.37 4.62 -27.18
N ARG A 814 -14.13 4.54 -27.70
CA ARG A 814 -13.82 4.88 -29.10
C ARG A 814 -14.73 4.17 -30.12
N PRO A 815 -14.99 2.85 -30.04
CA PRO A 815 -15.84 2.17 -31.01
C PRO A 815 -17.30 2.64 -30.99
N ILE A 816 -17.79 3.15 -29.85
CA ILE A 816 -19.15 3.69 -29.72
C ILE A 816 -19.25 4.99 -30.54
N PHE A 817 -18.33 5.93 -30.32
CA PHE A 817 -18.31 7.20 -31.04
C PHE A 817 -18.02 7.01 -32.53
N GLU A 818 -17.07 6.13 -32.87
CA GLU A 818 -16.76 5.78 -34.26
C GLU A 818 -17.98 5.18 -34.97
N GLY A 819 -18.71 4.28 -34.30
CA GLY A 819 -19.92 3.67 -34.84
C GLY A 819 -21.00 4.69 -35.17
N HIS A 820 -21.26 5.64 -34.26
CA HIS A 820 -22.23 6.72 -34.51
C HIS A 820 -21.80 7.64 -35.65
N LEU A 821 -20.54 8.08 -35.69
CA LEU A 821 -20.01 8.92 -36.76
C LEU A 821 -20.09 8.26 -38.14
N LYS A 822 -19.74 6.98 -38.23
CA LYS A 822 -19.81 6.18 -39.48
C LYS A 822 -21.26 5.95 -39.94
N THR A 823 -22.17 5.65 -39.02
CA THR A 823 -23.60 5.42 -39.34
C THR A 823 -24.19 6.64 -40.02
N GLN A 824 -23.88 7.84 -39.53
CA GLN A 824 -24.35 9.10 -40.10
C GLN A 824 -23.76 9.44 -41.47
N GLN A 825 -22.67 8.78 -41.87
CA GLN A 825 -22.10 8.85 -43.21
C GLN A 825 -22.63 7.75 -44.16
N GLY A 826 -23.59 6.93 -43.71
CA GLY A 826 -24.22 5.88 -44.53
C GLY A 826 -23.48 4.55 -44.55
N PHE A 827 -22.46 4.34 -43.70
CA PHE A 827 -21.75 3.07 -43.61
C PHE A 827 -22.60 2.00 -42.90
N LYS A 828 -22.79 0.84 -43.55
CA LYS A 828 -23.48 -0.35 -43.00
C LYS A 828 -22.49 -1.51 -42.74
N GLU A 829 -21.54 -1.33 -41.83
CA GLU A 829 -20.60 -2.39 -41.41
C GLU A 829 -21.26 -3.39 -40.44
N LYS A 830 -20.86 -4.67 -40.47
CA LYS A 830 -21.37 -5.72 -39.53
C LYS A 830 -21.15 -5.39 -38.05
N PHE A 831 -20.10 -4.63 -37.72
CA PHE A 831 -19.82 -4.18 -36.35
C PHE A 831 -20.75 -3.04 -35.91
N VAL A 832 -20.96 -2.05 -36.80
CA VAL A 832 -21.93 -0.96 -36.61
C VAL A 832 -23.34 -1.51 -36.39
N ASP A 833 -23.73 -2.51 -37.19
CA ASP A 833 -25.02 -3.20 -37.05
C ASP A 833 -25.16 -3.93 -35.70
N LYS A 834 -24.06 -4.41 -35.10
CA LYS A 834 -24.07 -5.11 -33.80
C LYS A 834 -24.22 -4.14 -32.62
N VAL A 835 -23.56 -2.98 -32.68
CA VAL A 835 -23.71 -1.88 -31.69
C VAL A 835 -25.11 -1.26 -31.79
N ALA A 836 -25.62 -1.07 -33.01
CA ALA A 836 -26.91 -0.45 -33.28
C ALA A 836 -28.12 -1.38 -33.02
N LYS A 837 -28.06 -2.67 -33.36
CA LYS A 837 -29.19 -3.61 -33.21
C LYS A 837 -29.18 -4.41 -31.91
N GLY A 838 -28.02 -4.63 -31.30
CA GLY A 838 -27.88 -5.49 -30.11
C GLY A 838 -28.18 -4.83 -28.77
N THR A 839 -28.23 -3.49 -28.72
CA THR A 839 -28.39 -2.72 -27.47
C THR A 839 -29.80 -2.15 -27.27
N ALA A 840 -30.64 -2.16 -28.30
CA ALA A 840 -31.95 -1.49 -28.33
C ALA A 840 -31.92 0.00 -27.93
N PHE A 841 -30.76 0.66 -28.01
CA PHE A 841 -30.58 2.03 -27.58
C PHE A 841 -30.98 3.01 -28.69
N GLU A 842 -31.94 3.89 -28.41
CA GLU A 842 -32.41 4.92 -29.34
C GLU A 842 -31.48 6.14 -29.32
N VAL A 843 -30.92 6.50 -30.48
CA VAL A 843 -30.15 7.74 -30.64
C VAL A 843 -31.13 8.92 -30.64
N LYS A 844 -31.10 9.73 -29.57
CA LYS A 844 -31.99 10.89 -29.45
C LYS A 844 -31.62 12.01 -30.43
N PRO A 845 -32.57 12.90 -30.78
CA PRO A 845 -32.35 13.99 -31.74
C PRO A 845 -31.15 14.90 -31.42
N GLN A 846 -30.84 15.10 -30.14
CA GLN A 846 -29.70 15.94 -29.74
C GLN A 846 -28.35 15.29 -30.04
N ALA A 847 -28.20 13.99 -29.79
CA ALA A 847 -27.00 13.25 -30.14
C ALA A 847 -26.84 13.14 -31.67
N ASP A 848 -27.95 12.86 -32.37
CA ASP A 848 -28.00 12.82 -33.83
C ASP A 848 -27.53 14.14 -34.46
N ARG A 849 -28.06 15.27 -33.98
CA ARG A 849 -27.63 16.63 -34.36
C ARG A 849 -26.13 16.84 -34.15
N LEU A 850 -25.61 16.44 -32.98
CA LEU A 850 -24.19 16.58 -32.65
C LEU A 850 -23.32 15.82 -33.66
N TYR A 851 -23.63 14.54 -33.91
CA TYR A 851 -22.86 13.73 -34.86
C TYR A 851 -22.95 14.25 -36.31
N HIS A 852 -24.11 14.76 -36.74
CA HIS A 852 -24.24 15.44 -38.02
C HIS A 852 -23.38 16.70 -38.12
N ALA A 853 -23.40 17.54 -37.08
CA ALA A 853 -22.59 18.76 -37.03
C ALA A 853 -21.08 18.46 -37.01
N LEU A 854 -20.66 17.43 -36.27
CA LEU A 854 -19.26 16.96 -36.26
C LEU A 854 -18.85 16.45 -37.64
N ASN A 855 -19.66 15.62 -38.29
CA ASN A 855 -19.37 15.15 -39.66
C ASN A 855 -19.31 16.28 -40.69
N ALA A 856 -20.13 17.34 -40.53
CA ALA A 856 -20.11 18.49 -41.41
C ALA A 856 -18.78 19.28 -41.38
N SER A 857 -17.96 19.10 -40.34
CA SER A 857 -16.61 19.68 -40.26
C SER A 857 -15.61 19.05 -41.24
N LYS A 858 -15.92 17.85 -41.77
CA LYS A 858 -15.06 17.05 -42.68
C LYS A 858 -13.69 16.68 -42.09
N LEU A 859 -13.55 16.72 -40.77
CA LEU A 859 -12.36 16.23 -40.08
C LEU A 859 -12.31 14.69 -40.09
N PRO A 860 -11.11 14.08 -39.96
CA PRO A 860 -10.98 12.63 -39.87
C PRO A 860 -11.83 12.05 -38.72
N ILE A 861 -12.39 10.85 -38.90
CA ILE A 861 -13.26 10.24 -37.87
C ILE A 861 -12.54 10.08 -36.53
N GLY A 862 -11.26 9.66 -36.54
CA GLY A 862 -10.50 9.53 -35.30
C GLY A 862 -10.29 10.85 -34.56
N ASP A 863 -10.18 11.97 -35.29
CA ASP A 863 -10.14 13.32 -34.74
C ASP A 863 -11.47 13.68 -34.06
N LEU A 864 -12.59 13.36 -34.70
CA LEU A 864 -13.94 13.59 -34.15
C LEU A 864 -14.24 12.71 -32.94
N VAL A 865 -13.75 11.45 -32.93
CA VAL A 865 -13.78 10.58 -31.76
C VAL A 865 -12.97 11.18 -30.61
N GLY A 866 -11.81 11.75 -30.93
CA GLY A 866 -11.00 12.51 -29.98
C GLY A 866 -11.75 13.69 -29.38
N ASP A 867 -12.49 14.45 -30.21
CA ASP A 867 -13.32 15.56 -29.77
C ASP A 867 -14.45 15.09 -28.82
N CYS A 868 -15.12 13.97 -29.10
CA CYS A 868 -16.15 13.41 -28.21
C CYS A 868 -15.59 13.04 -26.82
N ILE A 869 -14.41 12.42 -26.78
CA ILE A 869 -13.72 12.09 -25.53
C ILE A 869 -13.34 13.38 -24.79
N GLY A 870 -12.69 14.31 -25.49
CA GLY A 870 -12.18 15.56 -24.92
C GLY A 870 -13.27 16.48 -24.39
N MET A 871 -14.44 16.54 -25.05
CA MET A 871 -15.61 17.29 -24.57
C MET A 871 -16.30 16.60 -23.39
N GLY A 872 -16.32 15.26 -23.35
CA GLY A 872 -17.02 14.51 -22.31
C GLY A 872 -16.27 14.38 -20.98
N ALA A 873 -14.95 14.17 -21.01
CA ALA A 873 -14.17 13.89 -19.80
C ALA A 873 -14.27 14.98 -18.72
N PRO A 874 -14.15 16.29 -19.03
CA PRO A 874 -14.27 17.35 -18.03
C PRO A 874 -15.65 17.46 -17.38
N VAL A 875 -16.72 16.96 -18.03
CA VAL A 875 -18.09 17.02 -17.50
C VAL A 875 -18.23 16.11 -16.30
N ALA A 876 -17.79 14.84 -16.43
CA ALA A 876 -17.77 13.91 -15.31
C ALA A 876 -16.79 14.38 -14.23
N GLY A 877 -15.62 14.87 -14.63
CA GLY A 877 -14.59 15.36 -13.72
C GLY A 877 -15.03 16.54 -12.85
N ASN A 878 -15.68 17.55 -13.42
CA ASN A 878 -16.01 18.77 -12.69
C ASN A 878 -17.41 18.76 -12.07
N LEU A 879 -18.45 18.42 -12.84
CA LEU A 879 -19.83 18.63 -12.37
C LEU A 879 -20.23 17.68 -11.24
N THR A 880 -19.82 16.42 -11.34
CA THR A 880 -20.19 15.39 -10.34
C THR A 880 -19.71 15.79 -8.95
N GLN A 881 -18.46 16.24 -8.89
CA GLN A 881 -17.79 16.67 -7.67
C GLN A 881 -18.30 18.03 -7.20
N GLN A 882 -18.38 19.00 -8.11
CA GLN A 882 -18.71 20.38 -7.74
C GLN A 882 -20.10 20.48 -7.13
N ALA A 883 -21.07 19.72 -7.63
CA ALA A 883 -22.40 19.65 -7.03
C ALA A 883 -22.34 19.16 -5.57
N SER A 884 -21.57 18.09 -5.30
CA SER A 884 -21.40 17.56 -3.94
C SER A 884 -20.77 18.57 -2.99
N LEU A 885 -19.74 19.29 -3.46
CA LEU A 885 -19.03 20.31 -2.65
C LEU A 885 -19.92 21.51 -2.33
N LEU A 886 -20.73 21.96 -3.28
CA LEU A 886 -21.67 23.07 -3.06
C LEU A 886 -22.77 22.68 -2.07
N ILE A 887 -23.33 21.48 -2.20
CA ILE A 887 -24.35 20.97 -1.27
C ILE A 887 -23.77 20.85 0.15
N ASP A 888 -22.55 20.32 0.28
CA ASP A 888 -21.85 20.27 1.57
C ASP A 888 -21.63 21.69 2.12
N LEU A 889 -21.05 22.60 1.33
CA LEU A 889 -20.77 23.99 1.71
C LEU A 889 -22.02 24.70 2.27
N PHE A 890 -23.11 24.74 1.52
CA PHE A 890 -24.33 25.46 1.92
C PHE A 890 -25.11 24.78 3.06
N LEU A 891 -24.81 23.52 3.37
CA LEU A 891 -25.33 22.85 4.57
C LEU A 891 -24.35 22.89 5.75
N SER A 892 -23.19 23.54 5.61
CA SER A 892 -22.19 23.69 6.67
C SER A 892 -22.58 24.76 7.68
N PRO A 893 -22.14 24.62 8.96
CA PRO A 893 -22.21 25.72 9.91
C PRO A 893 -21.53 26.98 9.38
N GLY A 894 -22.16 28.15 9.55
CA GLY A 894 -21.67 29.45 9.08
C GLY A 894 -22.22 29.90 7.71
N TYR A 895 -22.95 29.03 7.00
CA TYR A 895 -23.56 29.33 5.69
C TYR A 895 -25.09 29.47 5.75
N GLU A 896 -25.69 29.55 6.94
CA GLU A 896 -27.14 29.51 7.16
C GLU A 896 -27.89 30.62 6.40
N GLN A 897 -27.34 31.84 6.37
CA GLN A 897 -27.94 32.96 5.64
C GLN A 897 -28.01 32.70 4.12
N TYR A 898 -26.96 32.10 3.56
CA TYR A 898 -26.89 31.79 2.14
C TYR A 898 -27.80 30.61 1.81
N LYS A 899 -27.86 29.60 2.70
CA LYS A 899 -28.83 28.51 2.60
C LYS A 899 -30.26 29.03 2.55
N ALA A 900 -30.63 29.93 3.46
CA ALA A 900 -31.98 30.49 3.51
C ALA A 900 -32.36 31.18 2.19
N ARG A 901 -31.44 31.99 1.64
CA ARG A 901 -31.65 32.65 0.33
C ARG A 901 -31.73 31.64 -0.81
N ILE A 902 -30.87 30.62 -0.84
CA ILE A 902 -30.90 29.56 -1.87
C ILE A 902 -32.23 28.78 -1.80
N VAL A 903 -32.75 28.48 -0.61
CA VAL A 903 -34.06 27.82 -0.45
C VAL A 903 -35.19 28.69 -0.99
N GLU A 904 -35.17 30.00 -0.74
CA GLU A 904 -36.13 30.93 -1.31
C GLU A 904 -36.05 30.94 -2.85
N LEU A 905 -34.85 31.16 -3.40
CA LEU A 905 -34.59 31.16 -4.85
C LEU A 905 -34.99 29.85 -5.52
N ALA A 906 -34.81 28.72 -4.84
CA ALA A 906 -35.15 27.40 -5.36
C ALA A 906 -36.65 27.28 -5.67
N HIS A 907 -37.52 28.00 -4.95
CA HIS A 907 -38.98 28.03 -5.16
C HIS A 907 -39.44 29.10 -6.17
N LEU A 908 -38.53 29.96 -6.66
CA LEU A 908 -38.83 31.02 -7.63
C LEU A 908 -38.37 30.62 -9.04
N ASN A 909 -39.29 30.61 -10.01
CA ASN A 909 -39.01 30.29 -11.41
C ASN A 909 -38.88 31.56 -12.27
N THR A 910 -38.07 32.53 -11.84
CA THR A 910 -37.82 33.78 -12.60
C THR A 910 -36.37 33.84 -13.11
N PRO A 911 -36.10 34.58 -14.20
CA PRO A 911 -34.74 34.77 -14.72
C PRO A 911 -33.78 35.40 -13.70
N GLU A 912 -34.27 36.30 -12.85
CA GLU A 912 -33.48 36.96 -11.80
C GLU A 912 -33.06 35.96 -10.73
N ALA A 913 -34.00 35.09 -10.32
CA ALA A 913 -33.72 34.04 -9.34
C ALA A 913 -32.71 33.02 -9.89
N GLU A 914 -32.82 32.68 -11.17
CA GLU A 914 -31.84 31.81 -11.85
C GLU A 914 -30.46 32.44 -11.91
N ARG A 915 -30.35 33.74 -12.26
CA ARG A 915 -29.06 34.43 -12.28
C ARG A 915 -28.42 34.51 -10.90
N GLU A 916 -29.19 34.79 -9.86
CA GLU A 916 -28.68 34.85 -8.48
C GLU A 916 -28.23 33.46 -7.99
N LEU A 917 -29.00 32.40 -8.31
CA LEU A 917 -28.63 31.03 -7.97
C LEU A 917 -27.33 30.60 -8.67
N GLN A 918 -27.14 30.95 -9.94
CA GLN A 918 -25.84 30.78 -10.62
C GLN A 918 -24.75 31.62 -9.95
N GLY A 919 -25.05 32.81 -9.46
CA GLY A 919 -24.16 33.61 -8.63
C GLY A 919 -23.63 32.86 -7.40
N PHE A 920 -24.53 32.19 -6.69
CA PHE A 920 -24.16 31.32 -5.56
C PHE A 920 -23.31 30.12 -6.01
N VAL A 921 -23.55 29.55 -7.19
CA VAL A 921 -22.68 28.50 -7.74
C VAL A 921 -21.24 29.00 -7.89
N TYR A 922 -21.01 30.14 -8.54
CA TYR A 922 -19.66 30.67 -8.77
C TYR A 922 -18.97 31.09 -7.46
N GLU A 923 -19.67 31.77 -6.54
CA GLU A 923 -19.10 32.09 -5.22
C GLU A 923 -18.85 30.83 -4.36
N GLY A 924 -19.71 29.82 -4.46
CA GLY A 924 -19.50 28.55 -3.78
C GLY A 924 -18.30 27.78 -4.34
N MET A 925 -18.10 27.79 -5.66
CA MET A 925 -16.91 27.23 -6.32
C MET A 925 -15.62 27.90 -5.87
N ARG A 926 -15.68 29.19 -5.51
CA ARG A 926 -14.55 29.95 -4.97
C ARG A 926 -14.14 29.47 -3.58
N HIS A 927 -15.11 29.12 -2.74
CA HIS A 927 -14.88 28.61 -1.39
C HIS A 927 -14.61 27.11 -1.33
N ALA A 928 -15.19 26.34 -2.26
CA ALA A 928 -15.13 24.88 -2.31
C ALA A 928 -15.03 24.37 -3.76
N GLY A 929 -13.92 24.73 -4.42
CA GLY A 929 -13.67 24.38 -5.82
C GLY A 929 -13.06 22.99 -6.01
N VAL A 930 -13.46 22.31 -7.08
CA VAL A 930 -12.91 21.00 -7.50
C VAL A 930 -11.47 21.10 -7.99
N VAL A 931 -11.14 22.19 -8.69
CA VAL A 931 -9.82 22.38 -9.32
C VAL A 931 -9.00 23.36 -8.48
N PRO A 932 -8.02 22.88 -7.70
CA PRO A 932 -7.21 23.72 -6.83
C PRO A 932 -6.15 24.54 -7.58
N GLY A 933 -5.76 24.08 -8.77
CA GLY A 933 -4.93 24.81 -9.72
C GLY A 933 -4.80 24.07 -11.04
N LEU A 934 -4.34 24.77 -12.08
CA LEU A 934 -4.09 24.20 -13.41
C LEU A 934 -2.60 24.01 -13.63
N PRO A 935 -2.12 22.77 -13.93
CA PRO A 935 -0.70 22.53 -14.11
C PRO A 935 -0.21 23.00 -15.48
N ARG A 936 1.01 23.55 -15.49
CA ARG A 936 1.79 23.94 -16.69
C ARG A 936 3.22 23.46 -16.52
N VAL A 937 3.97 23.43 -17.62
CA VAL A 937 5.41 23.18 -17.59
C VAL A 937 6.14 24.45 -18.03
N ALA A 938 7.18 24.83 -17.29
CA ALA A 938 8.03 25.95 -17.68
C ALA A 938 8.90 25.56 -18.89
N ALA A 939 8.75 26.25 -20.02
CA ALA A 939 9.52 25.95 -21.24
C ALA A 939 10.99 26.44 -21.16
N ARG A 940 11.26 27.44 -20.32
CA ARG A 940 12.59 28.01 -20.04
C ARG A 940 12.64 28.51 -18.60
N ASP A 941 13.84 28.84 -18.13
CA ASP A 941 14.01 29.53 -16.86
C ASP A 941 13.27 30.88 -16.90
N VAL A 942 12.39 31.11 -15.92
CA VAL A 942 11.53 32.30 -15.87
C VAL A 942 11.32 32.75 -14.43
N THR A 943 11.15 34.05 -14.24
CA THR A 943 10.77 34.64 -12.95
C THR A 943 9.40 35.29 -13.08
N VAL A 944 8.46 34.89 -12.23
CA VAL A 944 7.11 35.47 -12.18
C VAL A 944 6.99 36.35 -10.94
N ASN A 945 6.50 37.57 -11.11
CA ASN A 945 6.14 38.41 -9.96
C ASN A 945 4.75 37.98 -9.44
N ASP A 946 4.71 37.27 -8.32
CA ASP A 946 3.48 36.71 -7.74
C ASP A 946 2.91 37.64 -6.66
N GLY A 947 2.70 38.92 -7.03
CA GLY A 947 2.09 39.95 -6.19
C GLY A 947 2.77 40.06 -4.81
N VAL A 948 1.98 39.93 -3.74
CA VAL A 948 2.47 40.03 -2.35
C VAL A 948 3.47 38.94 -1.95
N ARG A 949 3.58 37.85 -2.73
CA ARG A 949 4.58 36.80 -2.51
C ARG A 949 5.94 37.12 -3.13
N GLY A 950 6.02 38.18 -3.95
CA GLY A 950 7.25 38.60 -4.62
C GLY A 950 7.65 37.70 -5.79
N PRO A 951 8.92 37.77 -6.25
CA PRO A 951 9.39 37.00 -7.39
C PRO A 951 9.50 35.51 -7.08
N VAL A 952 8.95 34.68 -7.95
CA VAL A 952 9.06 33.21 -7.94
C VAL A 952 9.95 32.77 -9.10
N HIS A 953 11.10 32.17 -8.79
CA HIS A 953 12.04 31.66 -9.78
C HIS A 953 11.70 30.22 -10.17
N ILE A 954 11.60 29.97 -11.48
CA ILE A 954 11.12 28.70 -12.04
C ILE A 954 12.14 28.21 -13.05
N LYS A 955 12.64 26.97 -12.88
CA LYS A 955 13.56 26.33 -13.83
C LYS A 955 12.80 25.69 -14.99
N ALA A 956 13.43 25.63 -16.15
CA ALA A 956 12.94 24.92 -17.32
C ALA A 956 12.60 23.44 -16.99
N GLY A 957 11.52 22.94 -17.58
CA GLY A 957 11.01 21.59 -17.37
C GLY A 957 10.25 21.36 -16.07
N ARG A 958 10.22 22.33 -15.14
CA ARG A 958 9.52 22.20 -13.86
C ARG A 958 8.01 22.35 -14.04
N THR A 959 7.24 21.50 -13.35
CA THR A 959 5.79 21.63 -13.27
C THR A 959 5.41 22.77 -12.33
N VAL A 960 4.56 23.67 -12.83
CA VAL A 960 4.03 24.82 -12.10
C VAL A 960 2.53 24.68 -11.98
N LEU A 961 2.02 24.79 -10.76
CA LEU A 961 0.60 24.80 -10.48
C LEU A 961 0.10 26.25 -10.42
N ILE A 962 -0.68 26.67 -11.40
CA ILE A 962 -1.36 27.97 -11.38
C ILE A 962 -2.55 27.84 -10.43
N ALA A 963 -2.39 28.29 -9.18
CA ALA A 963 -3.23 27.94 -8.05
C ALA A 963 -4.53 28.75 -7.99
N THR A 964 -5.48 28.39 -8.87
CA THR A 964 -6.79 29.04 -8.94
C THR A 964 -7.53 29.05 -7.58
N SER A 965 -7.39 28.03 -6.74
CA SER A 965 -8.01 28.03 -5.39
C SER A 965 -7.50 29.14 -4.48
N LYS A 966 -6.23 29.52 -4.61
CA LYS A 966 -5.65 30.64 -3.85
C LYS A 966 -5.98 31.97 -4.51
N ALA A 967 -5.85 32.05 -5.84
CA ALA A 967 -6.15 33.26 -6.60
C ALA A 967 -7.60 33.73 -6.43
N ASN A 968 -8.56 32.81 -6.34
CA ASN A 968 -9.95 33.18 -6.13
C ASN A 968 -10.26 33.51 -4.64
N MET A 969 -9.30 33.37 -3.73
CA MET A 969 -9.41 33.88 -2.35
C MET A 969 -8.54 35.13 -2.13
N ASP A 970 -7.95 35.69 -3.19
CA ASP A 970 -7.10 36.88 -3.12
C ASP A 970 -7.93 38.13 -2.81
N PRO A 971 -7.68 38.84 -1.68
CA PRO A 971 -8.44 40.03 -1.32
C PRO A 971 -8.25 41.21 -2.28
N ALA A 972 -7.17 41.22 -3.09
CA ALA A 972 -6.96 42.26 -4.11
C ALA A 972 -7.98 42.15 -5.25
N ALA A 973 -8.37 40.93 -5.62
CA ALA A 973 -9.38 40.67 -6.65
C ALA A 973 -10.79 40.52 -6.08
N PHE A 974 -10.91 39.94 -4.88
CA PHE A 974 -12.18 39.66 -4.21
C PHE A 974 -12.21 40.32 -2.82
N PRO A 975 -12.65 41.58 -2.71
CA PRO A 975 -12.78 42.24 -1.41
C PRO A 975 -13.67 41.44 -0.47
N ASN A 976 -13.20 41.22 0.76
CA ASN A 976 -13.78 40.31 1.76
C ASN A 976 -14.02 38.90 1.19
N PRO A 977 -12.95 38.17 0.81
CA PRO A 977 -13.07 36.91 0.08
C PRO A 977 -13.80 35.83 0.90
N GLU A 978 -13.90 35.97 2.22
CA GLU A 978 -14.63 35.02 3.07
C GLU A 978 -16.17 35.17 3.01
N ILE A 979 -16.68 36.20 2.32
CA ILE A 979 -18.12 36.51 2.22
C ILE A 979 -18.60 36.23 0.80
N LEU A 980 -19.71 35.50 0.66
CA LEU A 980 -20.29 35.20 -0.65
C LEU A 980 -21.07 36.41 -1.18
N ASN A 981 -20.78 36.83 -2.41
CA ASN A 981 -21.52 37.85 -3.15
C ASN A 981 -22.02 37.29 -4.51
N PRO A 982 -23.27 36.81 -4.60
CA PRO A 982 -23.80 36.19 -5.82
C PRO A 982 -24.00 37.19 -6.98
N HIS A 983 -23.86 38.50 -6.73
CA HIS A 983 -24.11 39.55 -7.71
C HIS A 983 -22.85 40.01 -8.46
N ARG A 984 -21.67 39.45 -8.16
CA ARG A 984 -20.44 39.75 -8.93
C ARG A 984 -20.61 39.39 -10.41
N SER A 985 -19.86 40.08 -11.27
CA SER A 985 -19.84 39.77 -12.70
C SER A 985 -19.19 38.41 -12.91
N PHE A 986 -19.74 37.59 -13.79
CA PHE A 986 -19.13 36.29 -14.11
C PHE A 986 -17.76 36.41 -14.76
N LYS A 987 -17.42 37.59 -15.31
CA LYS A 987 -16.12 37.88 -15.91
C LYS A 987 -15.02 38.11 -14.87
N ASP A 988 -15.38 38.34 -13.62
CA ASP A 988 -14.42 38.62 -12.54
C ASP A 988 -13.74 37.32 -12.06
N TYR A 989 -14.38 36.16 -12.28
CA TYR A 989 -13.86 34.87 -11.85
C TYR A 989 -12.83 34.31 -12.83
N THR A 990 -11.79 33.68 -12.28
CA THR A 990 -10.80 32.88 -13.03
C THR A 990 -10.91 31.38 -12.71
N LEU A 991 -12.02 30.96 -12.09
CA LEU A 991 -12.32 29.58 -11.67
C LEU A 991 -12.25 28.56 -12.82
N LEU A 992 -12.56 29.02 -14.03
CA LEU A 992 -12.65 28.20 -15.25
C LEU A 992 -11.46 28.43 -16.19
N GLY A 993 -10.32 28.89 -15.65
CA GLY A 993 -9.16 29.31 -16.44
C GLY A 993 -9.30 30.72 -17.00
N HIS A 994 -8.31 31.14 -17.78
CA HIS A 994 -8.23 32.46 -18.42
C HIS A 994 -7.42 32.35 -19.73
N GLY A 995 -7.64 33.28 -20.66
CA GLY A 995 -6.94 33.30 -21.95
C GLY A 995 -7.34 32.17 -22.90
N LEU A 996 -6.39 31.69 -23.72
CA LEU A 996 -6.61 30.69 -24.77
C LEU A 996 -7.29 29.41 -24.24
N HIS A 997 -6.84 28.94 -23.08
CA HIS A 997 -7.31 27.70 -22.45
C HIS A 997 -8.48 27.92 -21.48
N PHE A 998 -9.29 28.96 -21.70
CA PHE A 998 -10.55 29.15 -20.98
C PHE A 998 -11.47 27.93 -21.19
N CYS A 999 -12.13 27.48 -20.12
CA CYS A 999 -12.89 26.24 -20.13
C CYS A 999 -13.97 26.21 -21.22
N PHE A 1000 -13.83 25.27 -22.17
CA PHE A 1000 -14.82 25.01 -23.22
C PHE A 1000 -16.23 24.79 -22.64
N GLY A 1001 -16.33 24.08 -21.51
CA GLY A 1001 -17.59 23.74 -20.85
C GLY A 1001 -18.22 24.87 -20.01
N ALA A 1002 -17.72 26.10 -20.03
CA ALA A 1002 -18.18 27.17 -19.14
C ALA A 1002 -19.71 27.42 -19.19
N ARG A 1003 -20.32 27.31 -20.38
CA ARG A 1003 -21.78 27.46 -20.58
C ARG A 1003 -22.61 26.35 -19.92
N LEU A 1004 -22.00 25.20 -19.61
CA LEU A 1004 -22.66 24.07 -18.94
C LEU A 1004 -22.62 24.21 -17.41
N VAL A 1005 -21.54 24.75 -16.85
CA VAL A 1005 -21.25 24.71 -15.41
C VAL A 1005 -22.31 25.42 -14.57
N GLY A 1006 -22.59 26.70 -14.88
CA GLY A 1006 -23.50 27.51 -14.08
C GLY A 1006 -24.93 26.94 -14.06
N CYS A 1007 -25.50 26.68 -15.23
CA CYS A 1007 -26.89 26.24 -15.39
C CYS A 1007 -27.14 24.82 -14.85
N SER A 1008 -26.21 23.88 -15.05
CA SER A 1008 -26.35 22.50 -14.55
C SER A 1008 -26.29 22.43 -13.02
N LEU A 1009 -25.31 23.12 -12.41
CA LEU A 1009 -25.17 23.16 -10.95
C LEU A 1009 -26.31 23.93 -10.28
N ALA A 1010 -26.76 25.05 -10.86
CA ALA A 1010 -27.91 25.80 -10.35
C ALA A 1010 -29.19 24.93 -10.36
N ALA A 1011 -29.43 24.19 -11.45
CA ALA A 1011 -30.55 23.25 -11.54
C ALA A 1011 -30.45 22.13 -10.48
N THR A 1012 -29.26 21.57 -10.26
CA THR A 1012 -29.07 20.56 -9.18
C THR A 1012 -29.34 21.14 -7.80
N LEU A 1013 -28.76 22.31 -7.47
CA LEU A 1013 -28.98 22.96 -6.17
C LEU A 1013 -30.45 23.31 -5.97
N ARG A 1014 -31.13 23.82 -6.99
CA ARG A 1014 -32.56 24.14 -6.97
C ARG A 1014 -33.38 22.94 -6.49
N GLU A 1015 -33.20 21.77 -7.09
CA GLU A 1015 -33.99 20.59 -6.72
C GLU A 1015 -33.62 20.04 -5.33
N VAL A 1016 -32.36 20.12 -4.92
CA VAL A 1016 -31.94 19.69 -3.57
C VAL A 1016 -32.47 20.63 -2.49
N PHE A 1017 -32.43 21.95 -2.70
CA PHE A 1017 -32.87 22.94 -1.72
C PHE A 1017 -34.38 23.22 -1.75
N LYS A 1018 -35.12 22.69 -2.74
CA LYS A 1018 -36.59 22.54 -2.69
C LYS A 1018 -37.04 21.52 -1.64
N LEU A 1019 -36.18 20.58 -1.25
CA LEU A 1019 -36.54 19.56 -0.27
C LEU A 1019 -36.84 20.20 1.09
N LYS A 1020 -38.01 19.89 1.62
CA LYS A 1020 -38.50 20.44 2.88
C LYS A 1020 -37.56 20.08 4.03
N ASN A 1021 -37.07 21.09 4.73
CA ASN A 1021 -36.18 20.95 5.88
C ASN A 1021 -34.92 20.09 5.61
N VAL A 1022 -34.33 20.25 4.41
CA VAL A 1022 -33.11 19.54 4.02
C VAL A 1022 -31.93 19.89 4.94
N ARG A 1023 -31.21 18.86 5.36
CA ARG A 1023 -30.09 18.94 6.30
C ARG A 1023 -29.16 17.74 6.13
N ARG A 1024 -27.92 17.87 6.60
CA ARG A 1024 -26.99 16.74 6.71
C ARG A 1024 -27.55 15.72 7.71
N ALA A 1025 -27.36 14.43 7.44
CA ALA A 1025 -27.62 13.39 8.44
C ALA A 1025 -26.73 13.60 9.68
N LYS A 1026 -27.22 13.13 10.84
CA LYS A 1026 -26.44 13.21 12.08
C LYS A 1026 -25.18 12.33 12.00
N GLY A 1027 -24.10 12.77 12.65
CA GLY A 1027 -22.85 12.03 12.71
C GLY A 1027 -22.07 12.05 11.40
N LYS A 1028 -21.26 11.01 11.17
CA LYS A 1028 -20.31 10.94 10.04
C LYS A 1028 -20.99 10.77 8.69
N LEU A 1029 -22.16 10.14 8.64
CA LEU A 1029 -22.89 9.92 7.40
C LEU A 1029 -23.24 11.23 6.67
N GLY A 1030 -23.45 12.33 7.40
CA GLY A 1030 -23.76 13.64 6.81
C GLY A 1030 -22.55 14.53 6.51
N ARG A 1031 -21.33 13.99 6.54
CA ARG A 1031 -20.10 14.76 6.31
C ARG A 1031 -19.11 13.96 5.48
N PHE A 1032 -18.32 14.65 4.67
CA PHE A 1032 -17.16 14.04 4.06
C PHE A 1032 -16.10 13.69 5.11
N THR A 1033 -15.57 12.47 5.02
CA THR A 1033 -14.36 12.08 5.74
C THR A 1033 -13.18 12.33 4.82
N ILE A 1034 -12.24 13.18 5.24
CA ILE A 1034 -11.19 13.70 4.36
C ILE A 1034 -9.79 13.54 4.93
N THR A 1035 -8.84 13.36 4.02
CA THR A 1035 -7.41 13.60 4.24
C THR A 1035 -6.99 14.85 3.47
N GLU A 1036 -5.98 15.56 3.97
CA GLU A 1036 -5.47 16.76 3.33
C GLU A 1036 -3.98 16.59 3.04
N HIS A 1037 -3.60 16.82 1.79
CA HIS A 1037 -2.22 16.73 1.33
C HIS A 1037 -1.76 18.13 0.92
N ASP A 1038 -0.56 18.52 1.35
CA ASP A 1038 0.03 19.78 0.89
C ASP A 1038 0.74 19.57 -0.45
N LEU A 1039 0.38 20.37 -1.45
CA LEU A 1039 1.02 20.39 -2.75
C LEU A 1039 1.37 21.83 -3.09
N ALA A 1040 2.65 22.17 -3.05
CA ALA A 1040 3.15 23.51 -3.37
C ALA A 1040 2.45 24.65 -2.58
N GLY A 1041 2.12 24.43 -1.31
CA GLY A 1041 1.41 25.42 -0.47
C GLY A 1041 -0.11 25.44 -0.68
N ILE A 1042 -0.66 24.43 -1.35
CA ILE A 1042 -2.10 24.28 -1.62
C ILE A 1042 -2.58 23.00 -0.94
N LYS A 1043 -3.70 23.09 -0.22
CA LYS A 1043 -4.31 21.93 0.44
C LYS A 1043 -5.19 21.17 -0.55
N MET A 1044 -4.78 19.96 -0.89
CA MET A 1044 -5.52 19.02 -1.73
C MET A 1044 -6.34 18.09 -0.84
N ARG A 1045 -7.67 18.12 -0.99
CA ARG A 1045 -8.55 17.20 -0.25
C ARG A 1045 -8.69 15.89 -0.99
N HIS A 1046 -8.55 14.80 -0.27
CA HIS A 1046 -9.00 13.47 -0.69
C HIS A 1046 -10.11 13.01 0.24
N TYR A 1047 -10.95 12.11 -0.25
CA TYR A 1047 -12.16 11.65 0.41
C TYR A 1047 -12.05 10.16 0.69
N LEU A 1048 -12.51 9.69 1.84
CA LEU A 1048 -12.57 8.27 2.10
C LEU A 1048 -13.87 7.67 1.52
N ASP A 1049 -13.74 6.59 0.75
CA ASP A 1049 -14.87 5.81 0.26
C ASP A 1049 -15.47 4.89 1.33
N SER A 1050 -16.49 4.11 0.97
CA SER A 1050 -17.14 3.16 1.89
C SER A 1050 -16.23 2.03 2.37
N SER A 1051 -15.06 1.87 1.75
CA SER A 1051 -14.01 0.92 2.14
C SER A 1051 -12.81 1.63 2.78
N SER A 1052 -12.96 2.89 3.18
CA SER A 1052 -11.90 3.75 3.76
C SER A 1052 -10.69 3.99 2.85
N LYS A 1053 -10.83 3.75 1.54
CA LYS A 1053 -9.78 4.06 0.57
C LYS A 1053 -9.86 5.53 0.18
N GLU A 1054 -8.69 6.14 -0.02
CA GLU A 1054 -8.62 7.50 -0.54
C GLU A 1054 -9.15 7.53 -1.98
N SER A 1055 -10.04 8.49 -2.21
CA SER A 1055 -10.63 8.86 -3.48
C SER A 1055 -10.30 10.33 -3.74
N PRO A 1056 -9.88 10.70 -4.96
CA PRO A 1056 -9.66 12.10 -5.32
C PRO A 1056 -10.96 12.90 -5.37
N ILE A 1057 -12.11 12.24 -5.25
CA ILE A 1057 -13.45 12.83 -5.39
C ILE A 1057 -14.40 12.38 -4.28
N PRO A 1058 -15.44 13.17 -3.95
CA PRO A 1058 -16.50 12.74 -3.03
C PRO A 1058 -17.23 11.49 -3.52
N THR A 1059 -17.49 10.55 -2.61
CA THR A 1059 -18.14 9.27 -2.94
C THR A 1059 -19.49 9.07 -2.27
N SER A 1060 -19.68 9.62 -1.06
CA SER A 1060 -20.90 9.44 -0.27
C SER A 1060 -21.14 10.64 0.66
N MET A 1061 -22.41 11.06 0.79
CA MET A 1061 -22.89 11.94 1.85
C MET A 1061 -24.40 11.78 2.00
N THR A 1062 -24.86 11.48 3.21
CA THR A 1062 -26.27 11.30 3.51
C THR A 1062 -26.93 12.61 3.94
N LEU A 1063 -28.04 12.95 3.28
CA LEU A 1063 -28.94 14.03 3.67
C LEU A 1063 -30.22 13.46 4.29
N GLU A 1064 -30.85 14.24 5.17
CA GLU A 1064 -32.20 14.03 5.66
C GLU A 1064 -33.10 15.19 5.22
N TYR A 1065 -34.37 14.89 4.98
CA TYR A 1065 -35.41 15.87 4.69
C TYR A 1065 -36.78 15.32 5.07
N ASP A 1066 -37.80 16.18 5.10
CA ASP A 1066 -39.14 15.84 5.54
C ASP A 1066 -40.09 15.65 4.35
N ALA A 1067 -41.12 14.81 4.53
CA ALA A 1067 -42.13 14.52 3.51
C ALA A 1067 -43.04 15.71 3.16
#